data_AF-A0A833DY25-F1
#
_entry.id   AF-A0A833DY25-F1
#
_cell.length_a   1.000
_cell.length_b   1.000
_cell.length_c   1.000
_cell.angle_alpha   90.00
_cell.angle_beta   90.00
_cell.angle_gamma   90.00
#
_symmetry.space_group_name_H-M   'P 1'
#
loop_
_entity.id
_entity.type
_entity.pdbx_description
1 polymer ?
#
loop_
_entity_poly.entity_id
_entity_poly.type
_entity_poly.pdbx_seq_one_letter_code
_entity_poly.pdbx_strand_id
1 'polypeptide(L)'
;MPLRRLVRLIWEYKPRIVALDNIYELAPSERELARIISMFPDTVEIVQVTRAPDGTLYDLRTLASMLGINVGPKLSPQKTAYIVALLAEKGYGSRVRFLEEKTKIVIRRGRCGSEGGMSQQRYQRRLRAAILRATKRVKELLDKHKFDYDLVFRKSGGGLDSAVFIVYAPRDALNGIIKPHNGNDIIVEIKPVYSSHIVFERPQRHHEKPRYLIVGIDPGMYTAVAGIDLEGRLVFVESRRGMDRLSIIELIYRHGIPVLIASDVKPAPDLVRKLASSLHVPLFEAPRDMRVEEKQELVERFLARQGIKIQLDSHQRDALAAAIKAYHSLESKLRQAESYVLKLGLDVDVEAVKAAIVRGASLAEAIEEEIEKRIAEAEAEPVLQKRVVRRPSSEDTSRKAEERLRARLEELEAENRRLQLRIKMLEEEIERLQGELRLVKAELDPKLEAERRIEELKRTLDLVRRELESLRKEKTELQDLFRKTVNYVLEIGLGRAAIGFVLPLLSPEKVKELVRSYGDYLRGALIVIEEVNPVYLDQIDVLLEKGIAGILLPRCRLEYKSSFEDKHVPVLPLEDYLIEKLGPLAILKPEAYTEAALEKISLEERKRREEKKFLSKDELLKMFEEYRMQRARELFGET
;
A
#
# COMPACT_ATOMS: atom_id res chain seq x y z
N MET A 1 7.18 -5.40 17.40
CA MET A 1 6.77 -6.82 17.51
C MET A 1 6.42 -7.34 16.11
N PRO A 2 6.72 -8.60 15.73
CA PRO A 2 6.34 -9.11 14.40
C PRO A 2 4.81 -9.21 14.22
N LEU A 3 4.30 -8.76 13.08
CA LEU A 3 2.86 -8.74 12.75
C LEU A 3 2.16 -10.10 12.94
N ARG A 4 2.82 -11.20 12.53
CA ARG A 4 2.33 -12.58 12.73
C ARG A 4 2.04 -12.92 14.20
N ARG A 5 2.84 -12.38 15.12
CA ARG A 5 2.68 -12.58 16.56
C ARG A 5 1.54 -11.72 17.11
N LEU A 6 1.35 -10.52 16.56
CA LEU A 6 0.23 -9.63 16.91
C LEU A 6 -1.11 -10.27 16.58
N VAL A 7 -1.28 -10.73 15.34
CA VAL A 7 -2.52 -11.37 14.87
C VAL A 7 -2.87 -12.57 15.77
N ARG A 8 -1.89 -13.44 16.07
CA ARG A 8 -2.10 -14.59 16.94
C ARG A 8 -2.58 -14.19 18.34
N LEU A 9 -1.95 -13.18 18.96
CA LEU A 9 -2.33 -12.70 20.29
C LEU A 9 -3.74 -12.09 20.31
N ILE A 10 -4.13 -11.36 19.26
CA ILE A 10 -5.49 -10.80 19.16
C ILE A 10 -6.53 -11.91 19.06
N TRP A 11 -6.26 -12.98 18.31
CA TRP A 11 -7.16 -14.14 18.23
C TRP A 11 -7.24 -14.96 19.53
N GLU A 12 -6.14 -15.03 20.28
CA GLU A 12 -6.04 -15.75 21.56
C GLU A 12 -6.76 -15.02 22.69
N TYR A 13 -6.51 -13.72 22.85
CA TYR A 13 -7.04 -12.92 23.95
C TYR A 13 -8.35 -12.18 23.62
N LYS A 14 -8.73 -12.08 22.34
CA LYS A 14 -9.94 -11.39 21.83
C LYS A 14 -10.22 -10.06 22.53
N PRO A 15 -9.28 -9.09 22.49
CA PRO A 15 -9.46 -7.81 23.14
C PRO A 15 -10.62 -7.04 22.51
N ARG A 16 -11.40 -6.30 23.31
CA ARG A 16 -12.46 -5.43 22.78
C ARG A 16 -11.90 -4.23 22.00
N ILE A 17 -10.76 -3.69 22.45
CA ILE A 17 -10.11 -2.51 21.87
C ILE A 17 -8.63 -2.80 21.65
N VAL A 18 -8.12 -2.45 20.47
CA VAL A 18 -6.69 -2.37 20.15
C VAL A 18 -6.35 -0.90 19.96
N ALA A 19 -5.56 -0.36 20.89
CA ALA A 19 -5.18 1.04 20.92
C ALA A 19 -3.78 1.25 20.31
N LEU A 20 -3.64 2.29 19.49
CA LEU A 20 -2.40 2.67 18.84
C LEU A 20 -2.14 4.17 19.07
N ASP A 21 -0.87 4.54 19.21
CA ASP A 21 -0.47 5.95 19.19
C ASP A 21 -0.52 6.50 17.76
N ASN A 22 -0.08 5.73 16.76
CA ASN A 22 -0.16 6.06 15.35
C ASN A 22 -0.54 4.81 14.54
N ILE A 23 -1.59 4.91 13.74
CA ILE A 23 -2.06 3.82 12.87
C ILE A 23 -0.99 3.38 11.85
N TYR A 24 -0.07 4.28 11.49
CA TYR A 24 1.00 3.97 10.55
C TYR A 24 2.13 3.10 11.16
N GLU A 25 2.14 2.91 12.48
CA GLU A 25 3.01 1.89 13.10
C GLU A 25 2.60 0.46 12.73
N LEU A 26 1.30 0.26 12.51
CA LEU A 26 0.75 -1.03 12.12
C LEU A 26 0.97 -1.28 10.62
N ALA A 27 0.80 -0.23 9.80
CA ALA A 27 0.93 -0.32 8.35
C ALA A 27 1.32 1.01 7.71
N PRO A 28 2.27 1.04 6.77
CA PRO A 28 2.71 2.27 6.11
C PRO A 28 1.68 2.87 5.13
N SER A 29 0.60 2.17 4.80
CA SER A 29 -0.46 2.66 3.91
C SER A 29 -1.85 2.26 4.39
N GLU A 30 -2.88 3.06 4.06
CA GLU A 30 -4.28 2.75 4.40
C GLU A 30 -4.73 1.39 3.82
N ARG A 31 -4.22 1.03 2.64
CA ARG A 31 -4.49 -0.27 2.00
C ARG A 31 -3.89 -1.44 2.74
N GLU A 32 -2.68 -1.27 3.27
CA GLU A 32 -2.02 -2.32 4.05
C GLU A 32 -2.62 -2.42 5.45
N LEU A 33 -3.04 -1.29 6.03
CA LEU A 33 -3.79 -1.26 7.27
C LEU A 33 -5.10 -2.05 7.13
N ALA A 34 -5.85 -1.82 6.06
CA ALA A 34 -7.07 -2.58 5.75
C ALA A 34 -6.82 -4.10 5.66
N ARG A 35 -5.70 -4.51 5.03
CA ARG A 35 -5.34 -5.94 4.97
C ARG A 35 -5.02 -6.51 6.35
N ILE A 36 -4.30 -5.78 7.18
CA ILE A 36 -3.93 -6.25 8.52
C ILE A 36 -5.16 -6.37 9.41
N ILE A 37 -6.04 -5.37 9.38
CA ILE A 37 -7.28 -5.38 10.17
C ILE A 37 -8.21 -6.49 9.71
N SER A 38 -8.24 -6.82 8.42
CA SER A 38 -9.01 -7.98 7.92
C SER A 38 -8.54 -9.34 8.46
N MET A 39 -7.38 -9.39 9.12
CA MET A 39 -6.89 -10.60 9.81
C MET A 39 -7.31 -10.66 11.28
N PHE A 40 -7.93 -9.61 11.83
CA PHE A 40 -8.40 -9.56 13.22
C PHE A 40 -9.86 -10.05 13.31
N PRO A 41 -10.33 -10.46 14.51
CA PRO A 41 -11.75 -10.75 14.74
C PRO A 41 -12.62 -9.48 14.62
N ASP A 42 -13.83 -9.62 14.08
CA ASP A 42 -14.77 -8.50 13.84
C ASP A 42 -15.26 -7.81 15.12
N THR A 43 -15.04 -8.43 16.28
CA THR A 43 -15.38 -7.88 17.60
C THR A 43 -14.37 -6.86 18.12
N VAL A 44 -13.24 -6.66 17.43
CA VAL A 44 -12.13 -5.84 17.89
C VAL A 44 -12.21 -4.44 17.29
N GLU A 45 -12.36 -3.42 18.14
CA GLU A 45 -12.29 -2.02 17.72
C GLU A 45 -10.84 -1.50 17.70
N ILE A 46 -10.48 -0.69 16.71
CA ILE A 46 -9.15 -0.06 16.65
C ILE A 46 -9.28 1.42 16.94
N VAL A 47 -8.45 1.92 17.85
CA VAL A 47 -8.49 3.32 18.32
C VAL A 47 -7.12 3.96 18.17
N GLN A 48 -7.07 5.12 17.51
CA GLN A 48 -5.90 5.98 17.52
C GLN A 48 -6.03 7.01 18.65
N VAL A 49 -5.21 6.87 19.68
CA VAL A 49 -5.33 7.62 20.94
C VAL A 49 -4.86 9.06 20.83
N THR A 50 -3.80 9.29 20.04
CA THR A 50 -3.22 10.64 19.83
C THR A 50 -4.10 11.54 18.96
N ARG A 51 -5.22 11.05 18.44
CA ARG A 51 -6.11 11.79 17.57
C ARG A 51 -7.44 12.02 18.25
N ALA A 52 -7.79 13.26 18.53
CA ALA A 52 -9.12 13.58 19.04
C ALA A 52 -10.19 13.48 17.95
N PRO A 53 -11.47 13.30 18.33
CA PRO A 53 -12.58 13.16 17.37
C PRO A 53 -12.66 14.33 16.37
N ASP A 54 -12.30 15.54 16.78
CA ASP A 54 -12.23 16.74 15.93
C ASP A 54 -11.11 16.73 14.87
N GLY A 55 -10.26 15.70 14.87
CA GLY A 55 -9.13 15.50 13.97
C GLY A 55 -7.85 16.24 14.37
N THR A 56 -7.80 16.83 15.57
CA THR A 56 -6.57 17.38 16.13
C THR A 56 -5.67 16.25 16.63
N LEU A 57 -4.35 16.43 16.46
CA LEU A 57 -3.34 15.50 16.95
C LEU A 57 -2.74 16.06 18.24
N TYR A 58 -2.76 15.23 19.29
CA TYR A 58 -2.17 15.53 20.59
C TYR A 58 -0.92 14.69 20.80
N ASP A 59 0.12 15.30 21.37
CA ASP A 59 1.26 14.55 21.86
C ASP A 59 0.83 13.62 23.00
N LEU A 60 1.35 12.39 22.98
CA LEU A 60 1.02 11.36 23.97
C LEU A 60 1.41 11.83 25.38
N ARG A 61 2.46 12.66 25.52
CA ARG A 61 2.87 13.21 26.81
C ARG A 61 1.83 14.15 27.38
N THR A 62 1.24 15.01 26.55
CA THR A 62 0.17 15.92 26.95
C THR A 62 -1.05 15.13 27.43
N LEU A 63 -1.44 14.09 26.69
CA LEU A 63 -2.54 13.20 27.08
C LEU A 63 -2.25 12.43 28.37
N ALA A 64 -1.01 11.96 28.56
CA ALA A 64 -0.60 11.27 29.78
C ALA A 64 -0.60 12.20 31.02
N SER A 65 -0.17 13.45 30.86
CA SER A 65 -0.23 14.47 31.91
C SER A 65 -1.68 14.80 32.29
N MET A 66 -2.62 14.83 31.34
CA MET A 66 -4.05 14.99 31.63
C MET A 66 -4.62 13.83 32.48
N LEU A 67 -4.02 12.63 32.39
CA LEU A 67 -4.36 11.50 33.24
C LEU A 67 -3.63 11.52 34.60
N GLY A 68 -2.86 12.57 34.91
CA GLY A 68 -2.06 12.65 36.13
C GLY A 68 -0.84 11.72 36.14
N ILE A 69 -0.42 11.21 34.98
CA ILE A 69 0.74 10.33 34.85
C ILE A 69 1.97 11.17 34.54
N ASN A 70 2.91 11.27 35.49
CA ASN A 70 4.17 11.95 35.27
C ASN A 70 5.06 11.15 34.32
N VAL A 71 5.21 11.68 33.10
CA VAL A 71 6.05 11.09 32.06
C VAL A 71 7.43 11.74 32.11
N GLY A 72 8.46 10.93 32.36
CA GLY A 72 9.85 11.38 32.27
C GLY A 72 10.27 11.75 30.83
N PRO A 73 11.51 12.22 30.63
CA PRO A 73 11.97 12.73 29.32
C PRO A 73 12.01 11.69 28.19
N LYS A 74 12.09 10.39 28.54
CA LYS A 74 12.01 9.26 27.60
C LYS A 74 10.91 8.27 28.03
N LEU A 75 10.01 7.98 27.09
CA LEU A 75 9.02 6.92 27.20
C LEU A 75 9.62 5.60 26.72
N SER A 76 9.56 4.54 27.54
CA SER A 76 9.91 3.20 27.07
C SER A 76 8.73 2.59 26.29
N PRO A 77 8.96 1.71 25.30
CA PRO A 77 7.89 1.12 24.51
C PRO A 77 6.79 0.44 25.34
N GLN A 78 7.16 -0.17 26.48
CA GLN A 78 6.21 -0.79 27.41
C GLN A 78 5.34 0.26 28.13
N LYS A 79 5.94 1.37 28.57
CA LYS A 79 5.20 2.47 29.20
C LYS A 79 4.27 3.15 28.20
N THR A 80 4.72 3.36 26.96
CA THR A 80 3.90 3.86 25.86
C THR A 80 2.67 2.97 25.65
N ALA A 81 2.88 1.65 25.50
CA ALA A 81 1.78 0.70 25.29
C ALA A 81 0.77 0.71 26.45
N TYR A 82 1.24 0.81 27.70
CA TYR A 82 0.38 0.90 28.88
C TYR A 82 -0.46 2.19 28.90
N ILE A 83 0.17 3.33 28.62
CA ILE A 83 -0.51 4.64 28.60
C ILE A 83 -1.55 4.70 27.47
N VAL A 84 -1.20 4.21 26.27
CA VAL A 84 -2.11 4.15 25.12
C VAL A 84 -3.31 3.25 25.42
N ALA A 85 -3.11 2.09 26.05
CA ALA A 85 -4.20 1.22 26.46
C ALA A 85 -5.14 1.90 27.48
N LEU A 86 -4.57 2.55 28.50
CA LEU A 86 -5.33 3.24 29.55
C LEU A 86 -6.14 4.44 29.01
N LEU A 87 -5.55 5.20 28.08
CA LEU A 87 -6.23 6.31 27.41
C LEU A 87 -7.42 5.83 26.58
N ALA A 88 -7.24 4.74 25.82
CA ALA A 88 -8.33 4.15 25.03
C ALA A 88 -9.45 3.57 25.91
N GLU A 89 -9.10 2.96 27.05
CA GLU A 89 -10.08 2.50 28.05
C GLU A 89 -10.93 3.66 28.59
N LYS A 90 -10.30 4.81 28.82
CA LYS A 90 -10.97 6.04 29.27
C LYS A 90 -11.74 6.78 28.16
N GLY A 91 -11.75 6.24 26.95
CA GLY A 91 -12.50 6.81 25.81
C GLY A 91 -11.79 7.92 25.06
N TYR A 92 -10.48 8.11 25.27
CA TYR A 92 -9.68 9.04 24.48
C TYR A 92 -9.27 8.40 23.14
N GLY A 93 -9.26 9.23 22.09
CA GLY A 93 -8.87 8.83 20.75
C GLY A 93 -10.02 8.74 19.77
N SER A 94 -9.68 8.52 18.51
CA SER A 94 -10.63 8.35 17.42
C SER A 94 -10.69 6.89 16.99
N ARG A 95 -11.90 6.34 16.87
CA ARG A 95 -12.12 5.00 16.31
C ARG A 95 -11.77 5.00 14.83
N VAL A 96 -11.06 3.96 14.42
CA VAL A 96 -10.71 3.67 13.03
C VAL A 96 -11.80 2.75 12.49
N ARG A 97 -12.68 3.28 11.63
CA ARG A 97 -13.65 2.45 10.89
C ARG A 97 -13.31 2.45 9.41
N PHE A 98 -13.51 1.29 8.78
CA PHE A 98 -13.55 1.21 7.32
C PHE A 98 -14.95 1.57 6.86
N LEU A 99 -15.04 2.43 5.84
CA LEU A 99 -16.30 3.04 5.44
C LEU A 99 -17.34 1.99 4.99
N GLU A 100 -16.96 1.01 4.17
CA GLU A 100 -17.93 0.07 3.59
C GLU A 100 -17.30 -1.30 3.23
N GLU A 101 -17.96 -2.37 3.67
CA GLU A 101 -17.67 -3.75 3.29
C GLU A 101 -18.50 -4.12 2.05
N LYS A 102 -17.89 -4.03 0.86
CA LYS A 102 -18.54 -4.51 -0.38
C LYS A 102 -17.93 -5.82 -0.84
N THR A 103 -18.73 -6.68 -1.46
CA THR A 103 -18.28 -7.99 -1.93
C THR A 103 -18.38 -8.05 -3.45
N LYS A 104 -17.26 -8.39 -4.12
CA LYS A 104 -17.23 -8.65 -5.56
C LYS A 104 -17.45 -10.13 -5.85
N ILE A 105 -18.46 -10.44 -6.64
CA ILE A 105 -18.71 -11.80 -7.16
C ILE A 105 -18.30 -11.80 -8.63
N VAL A 106 -17.20 -12.46 -8.94
CA VAL A 106 -16.63 -12.54 -10.29
C VAL A 106 -16.99 -13.89 -10.91
N ILE A 107 -17.68 -13.85 -12.04
CA ILE A 107 -18.04 -15.01 -12.85
C ILE A 107 -17.23 -14.95 -14.14
N ARG A 108 -16.30 -15.90 -14.29
CA ARG A 108 -15.39 -15.99 -15.44
C ARG A 108 -15.31 -17.41 -15.98
N ARG A 109 -14.71 -17.54 -17.17
CA ARG A 109 -14.40 -18.83 -17.80
C ARG A 109 -13.37 -19.60 -16.95
N GLY A 110 -13.52 -20.92 -16.89
CA GLY A 110 -12.54 -21.85 -16.31
C GLY A 110 -11.27 -21.98 -17.17
N ARG A 111 -10.36 -22.89 -16.79
CA ARG A 111 -9.10 -23.11 -17.52
C ARG A 111 -9.38 -23.58 -18.96
N CYS A 112 -8.81 -22.91 -19.94
CA CYS A 112 -8.80 -23.36 -21.33
C CYS A 112 -7.72 -24.43 -21.51
N GLY A 113 -8.09 -25.62 -21.99
CA GLY A 113 -7.17 -26.49 -22.72
C GLY A 113 -6.88 -25.87 -24.09
N SER A 114 -5.60 -25.69 -24.40
CA SER A 114 -5.13 -25.15 -25.67
C SER A 114 -4.94 -26.27 -26.70
N GLU A 115 -6.02 -26.68 -27.37
CA GLU A 115 -5.94 -27.47 -28.60
C GLU A 115 -6.88 -26.86 -29.66
N GLY A 116 -6.30 -26.46 -30.79
CA GLY A 116 -7.03 -25.84 -31.90
C GLY A 116 -7.84 -26.87 -32.68
N GLY A 117 -9.02 -26.47 -33.18
CA GLY A 117 -9.84 -27.34 -34.03
C GLY A 117 -11.27 -26.82 -34.27
N MET A 118 -12.00 -27.46 -35.18
CA MET A 118 -13.39 -27.13 -35.53
C MET A 118 -14.39 -27.20 -34.34
N SER A 119 -13.99 -27.78 -33.20
CA SER A 119 -14.76 -27.87 -31.96
C SER A 119 -14.64 -26.62 -31.06
N GLN A 120 -13.69 -25.71 -31.32
CA GLN A 120 -13.40 -24.58 -30.45
C GLN A 120 -14.55 -23.56 -30.37
N GLN A 121 -15.20 -23.26 -31.49
CA GLN A 121 -16.36 -22.33 -31.50
C GLN A 121 -17.56 -22.90 -30.74
N ARG A 122 -17.82 -24.21 -30.84
CA ARG A 122 -18.89 -24.89 -30.08
C ARG A 122 -18.60 -24.86 -28.58
N TYR A 123 -17.35 -25.12 -28.19
CA TYR A 123 -16.91 -25.02 -26.81
C TYR A 123 -17.07 -23.59 -26.24
N GLN A 124 -16.62 -22.57 -26.99
CA GLN A 124 -16.80 -21.16 -26.59
C GLN A 124 -18.28 -20.78 -26.41
N ARG A 125 -19.18 -21.25 -27.30
CA ARG A 125 -20.63 -21.02 -27.16
C ARG A 125 -21.18 -21.70 -25.90
N ARG A 126 -20.76 -22.94 -25.60
CA ARG A 126 -21.15 -23.66 -24.37
C ARG A 126 -20.72 -22.90 -23.12
N LEU A 127 -19.47 -22.41 -23.08
CA LEU A 127 -18.95 -21.61 -21.97
C LEU A 127 -19.73 -20.31 -21.77
N ARG A 128 -19.99 -19.56 -22.86
CA ARG A 128 -20.76 -18.30 -22.79
C ARG A 128 -22.18 -18.52 -22.25
N ALA A 129 -22.82 -19.61 -22.66
CA ALA A 129 -24.15 -19.99 -22.14
C ALA A 129 -24.09 -20.39 -20.66
N ALA A 130 -23.04 -21.09 -20.23
CA ALA A 130 -22.83 -21.45 -18.82
C ALA A 130 -22.65 -20.22 -17.93
N ILE A 131 -21.84 -19.24 -18.36
CA ILE A 131 -21.66 -17.97 -17.65
C ILE A 131 -22.98 -17.20 -17.55
N LEU A 132 -23.77 -17.16 -18.63
CA LEU A 132 -25.07 -16.51 -18.62
C LEU A 132 -26.03 -17.16 -17.60
N ARG A 133 -26.09 -18.49 -17.56
CA ARG A 133 -26.91 -19.22 -16.56
C ARG A 133 -26.47 -18.94 -15.13
N ALA A 134 -25.17 -18.99 -14.87
CA ALA A 134 -24.62 -18.69 -13.55
C ALA A 134 -24.92 -17.24 -13.12
N THR A 135 -24.78 -16.29 -14.04
CA THR A 135 -25.09 -14.87 -13.80
C THR A 135 -26.57 -14.68 -13.45
N LYS A 136 -27.50 -15.31 -14.18
CA LYS A 136 -28.93 -15.25 -13.86
C LYS A 136 -29.24 -15.83 -12.48
N ARG A 137 -28.66 -16.98 -12.14
CA ARG A 137 -28.85 -17.62 -10.83
C ARG A 137 -28.35 -16.73 -9.68
N VAL A 138 -27.17 -16.12 -9.84
CA VAL A 138 -26.64 -15.19 -8.82
C VAL A 138 -27.54 -13.96 -8.69
N LYS A 139 -28.01 -13.41 -9.82
CA LYS A 139 -28.94 -12.28 -9.82
C LYS A 139 -30.23 -12.59 -9.06
N GLU A 140 -30.88 -13.72 -9.35
CA GLU A 140 -32.10 -14.17 -8.69
C GLU A 140 -31.91 -14.35 -7.18
N LEU A 141 -30.76 -14.90 -6.75
CA LEU A 141 -30.44 -15.04 -5.32
C LEU A 141 -30.27 -13.68 -4.63
N LEU A 142 -29.57 -12.74 -5.26
CA LEU A 142 -29.39 -11.39 -4.71
C LEU A 142 -30.72 -10.64 -4.62
N ASP A 143 -31.54 -10.70 -5.68
CA ASP A 143 -32.87 -10.07 -5.73
C ASP A 143 -33.80 -10.67 -4.66
N LYS A 144 -33.83 -12.01 -4.51
CA LYS A 144 -34.65 -12.70 -3.51
C LYS A 144 -34.31 -12.28 -2.08
N HIS A 145 -33.03 -12.07 -1.79
CA HIS A 145 -32.56 -11.65 -0.48
C HIS A 145 -32.46 -10.12 -0.32
N LYS A 146 -32.94 -9.35 -1.31
CA LYS A 146 -32.96 -7.87 -1.31
C LYS A 146 -31.58 -7.23 -1.10
N PHE A 147 -30.52 -7.85 -1.62
CA PHE A 147 -29.20 -7.20 -1.63
C PHE A 147 -29.12 -6.16 -2.73
N ASP A 148 -28.57 -4.98 -2.43
CA ASP A 148 -28.23 -4.01 -3.45
C ASP A 148 -26.90 -4.37 -4.13
N TYR A 149 -26.89 -4.30 -5.46
CA TYR A 149 -25.73 -4.63 -6.26
C TYR A 149 -25.70 -3.86 -7.57
N ASP A 150 -24.49 -3.72 -8.11
CA ASP A 150 -24.26 -3.35 -9.50
C ASP A 150 -23.76 -4.55 -10.30
N LEU A 151 -24.22 -4.68 -11.54
CA LEU A 151 -23.87 -5.77 -12.43
C LEU A 151 -23.14 -5.22 -13.65
N VAL A 152 -21.88 -5.61 -13.81
CA VAL A 152 -21.07 -5.31 -14.99
C VAL A 152 -20.82 -6.59 -15.76
N PHE A 153 -21.18 -6.64 -17.05
CA PHE A 153 -20.99 -7.82 -17.88
C PHE A 153 -20.42 -7.48 -19.27
N ARG A 154 -19.76 -8.46 -19.89
CA ARG A 154 -19.30 -8.37 -21.28
C ARG A 154 -20.13 -9.30 -22.17
N LYS A 155 -20.90 -8.72 -23.10
CA LYS A 155 -21.68 -9.46 -24.10
C LYS A 155 -20.82 -9.84 -25.30
N SER A 156 -20.97 -11.08 -25.76
CA SER A 156 -20.33 -11.60 -26.98
C SER A 156 -21.26 -12.61 -27.65
N GLY A 157 -21.17 -12.79 -28.97
CA GLY A 157 -22.11 -13.57 -29.78
C GLY A 157 -22.62 -14.86 -29.11
N GLY A 158 -23.89 -14.84 -28.71
CA GLY A 158 -24.63 -15.94 -28.08
C GLY A 158 -24.61 -16.07 -26.55
N GLY A 159 -23.97 -15.15 -25.79
CA GLY A 159 -23.98 -15.20 -24.32
C GLY A 159 -23.10 -14.15 -23.64
N LEU A 160 -22.53 -14.48 -22.47
CA LEU A 160 -21.65 -13.60 -21.70
C LEU A 160 -20.22 -14.15 -21.63
N ASP A 161 -19.22 -13.28 -21.79
CA ASP A 161 -17.81 -13.63 -21.63
C ASP A 161 -17.36 -13.58 -20.17
N SER A 162 -17.93 -12.66 -19.40
CA SER A 162 -17.69 -12.46 -17.97
C SER A 162 -18.80 -11.63 -17.37
N ALA A 163 -19.09 -11.84 -16.09
CA ALA A 163 -19.97 -10.98 -15.30
C ALA A 163 -19.34 -10.72 -13.92
N VAL A 164 -19.51 -9.51 -13.40
CA VAL A 164 -19.05 -9.10 -12.09
C VAL A 164 -20.22 -8.42 -11.38
N PHE A 165 -20.60 -8.97 -10.23
CA PHE A 165 -21.49 -8.29 -9.30
C PHE A 165 -20.67 -7.56 -8.25
N ILE A 166 -21.04 -6.33 -7.96
CA ILE A 166 -20.51 -5.54 -6.85
C ILE A 166 -21.66 -5.40 -5.87
N VAL A 167 -21.63 -6.20 -4.81
CA VAL A 167 -22.71 -6.27 -3.81
C VAL A 167 -22.32 -5.38 -2.63
N TYR A 168 -23.24 -4.50 -2.24
CA TYR A 168 -23.05 -3.57 -1.11
C TYR A 168 -23.40 -4.25 0.21
N ALA A 169 -22.70 -5.35 0.49
CA ALA A 169 -22.83 -6.11 1.71
C ALA A 169 -21.51 -6.85 2.05
N PRO A 170 -21.23 -7.08 3.34
CA PRO A 170 -20.10 -7.89 3.76
C PRO A 170 -20.13 -9.28 3.17
N ARG A 171 -18.94 -9.90 3.17
CA ARG A 171 -18.80 -11.28 2.72
C ARG A 171 -19.71 -12.23 3.53
N ASP A 172 -19.88 -11.94 4.81
CA ASP A 172 -20.64 -12.78 5.74
C ASP A 172 -22.13 -12.76 5.50
N ALA A 173 -22.68 -11.62 5.10
CA ALA A 173 -24.08 -11.53 4.68
C ALA A 173 -24.39 -12.43 3.47
N LEU A 174 -23.37 -12.75 2.66
CA LEU A 174 -23.47 -13.63 1.50
C LEU A 174 -23.12 -15.10 1.80
N ASN A 175 -22.70 -15.43 3.02
CA ASN A 175 -22.41 -16.80 3.42
C ASN A 175 -23.70 -17.64 3.42
N GLY A 176 -23.62 -18.87 2.91
CA GLY A 176 -24.79 -19.76 2.75
C GLY A 176 -25.70 -19.43 1.57
N ILE A 177 -25.75 -18.18 1.09
CA ILE A 177 -26.59 -17.74 -0.03
C ILE A 177 -25.89 -18.01 -1.37
N ILE A 178 -24.63 -17.56 -1.49
CA ILE A 178 -23.84 -17.74 -2.72
C ILE A 178 -22.56 -18.50 -2.36
N LYS A 179 -22.40 -19.68 -2.95
CA LYS A 179 -21.23 -20.54 -2.74
C LYS A 179 -20.18 -20.29 -3.83
N PRO A 180 -18.88 -20.20 -3.47
CA PRO A 180 -17.81 -20.17 -4.47
C PRO A 180 -17.84 -21.48 -5.27
N HIS A 181 -17.53 -21.41 -6.55
CA HIS A 181 -17.56 -22.57 -7.44
C HIS A 181 -16.37 -22.55 -8.38
N ASN A 182 -15.52 -23.57 -8.30
CA ASN A 182 -14.39 -23.77 -9.19
C ASN A 182 -14.65 -25.01 -10.06
N GLY A 183 -15.28 -24.80 -11.21
CA GLY A 183 -15.53 -25.87 -12.19
C GLY A 183 -14.59 -25.77 -13.40
N ASN A 184 -14.55 -26.84 -14.20
CA ASN A 184 -13.78 -26.85 -15.45
C ASN A 184 -14.27 -25.79 -16.46
N ASP A 185 -15.58 -25.55 -16.51
CA ASP A 185 -16.20 -24.61 -17.45
C ASP A 185 -16.30 -23.18 -16.89
N ILE A 186 -16.62 -23.01 -15.60
CA ILE A 186 -16.85 -21.69 -14.98
C ILE A 186 -16.20 -21.58 -13.59
N ILE A 187 -15.75 -20.37 -13.27
CA ILE A 187 -15.24 -19.99 -11.96
C ILE A 187 -16.13 -18.88 -11.41
N VAL A 188 -16.70 -19.09 -10.23
CA VAL A 188 -17.43 -18.11 -9.42
C VAL A 188 -16.59 -17.82 -8.18
N GLU A 189 -15.98 -16.65 -8.15
CA GLU A 189 -15.06 -16.21 -7.12
C GLU A 189 -15.70 -15.06 -6.33
N ILE A 190 -15.73 -15.16 -5.01
CA ILE A 190 -16.34 -14.16 -4.12
C ILE A 190 -15.23 -13.51 -3.31
N LYS A 191 -15.02 -12.21 -3.48
CA LYS A 191 -13.94 -11.45 -2.85
C LYS A 191 -14.50 -10.30 -2.01
N PRO A 192 -14.18 -10.19 -0.72
CA PRO A 192 -14.40 -8.94 0.00
C PRO A 192 -13.52 -7.84 -0.63
N VAL A 193 -14.06 -6.65 -0.72
CA VAL A 193 -13.37 -5.43 -1.16
C VAL A 193 -13.58 -4.41 -0.07
N TYR A 194 -12.52 -4.17 0.70
CA TYR A 194 -12.49 -3.11 1.70
C TYR A 194 -12.27 -1.77 1.00
N SER A 195 -13.07 -0.75 1.32
CA SER A 195 -12.79 0.61 0.86
C SER A 195 -11.39 1.03 1.31
N SER A 196 -10.66 1.73 0.44
CA SER A 196 -9.30 2.17 0.70
C SER A 196 -9.21 3.37 1.64
N HIS A 197 -10.35 3.92 2.08
CA HIS A 197 -10.41 5.12 2.91
C HIS A 197 -10.77 4.77 4.34
N ILE A 198 -9.89 5.15 5.26
CA ILE A 198 -10.16 5.11 6.70
C ILE A 198 -10.99 6.34 7.04
N VAL A 199 -12.14 6.13 7.67
CA VAL A 199 -12.94 7.23 8.20
C VAL A 199 -12.83 7.20 9.72
N PHE A 200 -12.21 8.24 10.26
CA PHE A 200 -12.32 8.56 11.68
C PHE A 200 -13.72 9.15 11.92
N GLU A 201 -14.41 8.75 12.99
CA GLU A 201 -15.66 9.40 13.41
C GLU A 201 -15.42 10.92 13.51
N ARG A 202 -15.96 11.70 12.56
CA ARG A 202 -15.84 13.16 12.51
C ARG A 202 -17.02 13.79 13.25
N PRO A 203 -16.84 14.83 14.07
CA PRO A 203 -17.77 15.94 14.07
C PRO A 203 -17.55 16.72 12.76
N GLN A 204 -18.65 17.11 12.12
CA GLN A 204 -18.66 17.86 10.86
C GLN A 204 -17.71 19.06 10.94
N ARG A 205 -16.61 19.04 10.18
CA ARG A 205 -15.84 20.26 9.94
C ARG A 205 -16.58 21.08 8.90
N HIS A 206 -17.46 21.98 9.36
CA HIS A 206 -17.88 23.15 8.61
C HIS A 206 -16.87 24.26 8.87
N HIS A 207 -16.02 24.60 7.90
CA HIS A 207 -15.42 25.94 7.78
C HIS A 207 -15.00 26.28 6.33
N GLU A 208 -15.61 25.64 5.33
CA GLU A 208 -15.71 26.17 3.98
C GLU A 208 -17.18 25.98 3.55
N LYS A 209 -17.78 26.98 2.90
CA LYS A 209 -19.16 26.86 2.39
C LYS A 209 -19.24 25.63 1.46
N PRO A 210 -20.26 24.77 1.61
CA PRO A 210 -20.35 23.55 0.82
C PRO A 210 -20.59 23.91 -0.66
N ARG A 211 -19.62 23.59 -1.53
CA ARG A 211 -19.77 23.79 -2.98
C ARG A 211 -20.78 22.80 -3.53
N TYR A 212 -21.86 23.28 -4.12
CA TYR A 212 -22.88 22.44 -4.75
C TYR A 212 -22.54 22.10 -6.20
N LEU A 213 -22.84 20.87 -6.61
CA LEU A 213 -22.41 20.32 -7.91
C LEU A 213 -23.56 19.73 -8.73
N ILE A 214 -23.58 20.06 -10.02
CA ILE A 214 -24.27 19.34 -11.07
C ILE A 214 -23.30 18.31 -11.64
N VAL A 215 -23.66 17.03 -11.56
CA VAL A 215 -22.75 15.92 -11.89
C VAL A 215 -23.25 15.17 -13.11
N GLY A 216 -22.45 15.11 -14.17
CA GLY A 216 -22.70 14.29 -15.35
C GLY A 216 -21.96 12.96 -15.27
N ILE A 217 -22.63 11.88 -15.66
CA ILE A 217 -22.09 10.51 -15.57
C ILE A 217 -22.25 9.79 -16.91
N ASP A 218 -21.13 9.30 -17.45
CA ASP A 218 -21.12 8.37 -18.59
C ASP A 218 -20.77 6.95 -18.09
N PRO A 219 -21.74 6.01 -18.02
CA PRO A 219 -21.51 4.67 -17.53
C PRO A 219 -21.03 3.71 -18.63
N GLY A 220 -19.99 2.93 -18.35
CA GLY A 220 -19.46 1.96 -19.30
C GLY A 220 -18.39 1.03 -18.71
N MET A 221 -17.54 0.47 -19.57
CA MET A 221 -16.33 -0.24 -19.10
C MET A 221 -15.36 0.72 -18.41
N TYR A 222 -15.28 1.94 -18.94
CA TYR A 222 -14.78 3.12 -18.26
C TYR A 222 -16.00 3.94 -17.87
N THR A 223 -16.08 4.30 -16.61
CA THR A 223 -17.09 5.25 -16.13
C THR A 223 -16.42 6.59 -16.05
N ALA A 224 -17.06 7.64 -16.56
CA ALA A 224 -16.58 9.01 -16.41
C ALA A 224 -17.57 9.83 -15.57
N VAL A 225 -17.03 10.74 -14.78
CA VAL A 225 -17.77 11.63 -13.88
C VAL A 225 -17.23 13.04 -14.06
N ALA A 226 -18.13 13.98 -14.31
CA ALA A 226 -17.81 15.40 -14.44
C ALA A 226 -18.68 16.22 -13.48
N GLY A 227 -18.09 17.18 -12.77
CA GLY A 227 -18.77 18.07 -11.85
C GLY A 227 -18.64 19.54 -12.27
N ILE A 228 -19.77 20.24 -12.32
CA ILE A 228 -19.88 21.68 -12.58
C ILE A 228 -20.56 22.33 -11.38
N ASP A 229 -20.13 23.51 -10.95
CA ASP A 229 -20.80 24.26 -9.88
C ASP A 229 -22.07 24.97 -10.37
N LEU A 230 -22.78 25.64 -9.46
CA LEU A 230 -24.03 26.35 -9.77
C LEU A 230 -23.80 27.69 -10.50
N GLU A 231 -22.55 28.13 -10.62
CA GLU A 231 -22.12 29.28 -11.43
C GLU A 231 -21.73 28.85 -12.85
N GLY A 232 -21.76 27.54 -13.13
CA GLY A 232 -21.43 26.98 -14.44
C GLY A 232 -19.93 26.83 -14.67
N ARG A 233 -19.08 26.81 -13.64
CA ARG A 233 -17.62 26.57 -13.73
C ARG A 233 -17.30 25.09 -13.61
N LEU A 234 -16.31 24.64 -14.38
CA LEU A 234 -15.82 23.26 -14.29
C LEU A 234 -15.09 23.03 -12.96
N VAL A 235 -15.54 22.05 -12.17
CA VAL A 235 -14.88 21.68 -10.90
C VAL A 235 -13.94 20.50 -11.09
N PHE A 236 -14.41 19.42 -11.73
CA PHE A 236 -13.58 18.25 -12.02
C PHE A 236 -14.12 17.42 -13.20
N VAL A 237 -13.23 16.65 -13.83
CA VAL A 237 -13.59 15.59 -14.79
C VAL A 237 -12.61 14.43 -14.59
N GLU A 238 -13.11 13.23 -14.31
CA GLU A 238 -12.30 12.03 -14.18
C GLU A 238 -12.95 10.83 -14.87
N SER A 239 -12.13 9.93 -15.41
CA SER A 239 -12.57 8.62 -15.93
C SER A 239 -11.72 7.51 -15.33
N ARG A 240 -12.37 6.41 -14.94
CA ARG A 240 -11.69 5.22 -14.42
C ARG A 240 -12.41 3.95 -14.84
N ARG A 241 -11.63 2.88 -15.00
CA ARG A 241 -12.14 1.57 -15.39
C ARG A 241 -12.89 0.91 -14.24
N GLY A 242 -14.16 0.54 -14.46
CA GLY A 242 -14.95 -0.25 -13.52
C GLY A 242 -15.19 0.43 -12.16
N MET A 243 -15.53 1.73 -12.17
CA MET A 243 -16.00 2.40 -10.95
C MET A 243 -17.36 1.87 -10.53
N ASP A 244 -17.47 1.53 -9.25
CA ASP A 244 -18.74 1.23 -8.59
C ASP A 244 -19.39 2.50 -8.03
N ARG A 245 -20.69 2.43 -7.67
CA ARG A 245 -21.45 3.59 -7.20
C ARG A 245 -20.83 4.25 -5.99
N LEU A 246 -20.35 3.50 -5.00
CA LEU A 246 -19.70 4.09 -3.82
C LEU A 246 -18.45 4.86 -4.20
N SER A 247 -17.61 4.31 -5.08
CA SER A 247 -16.43 5.04 -5.58
C SER A 247 -16.80 6.34 -6.30
N ILE A 248 -17.93 6.36 -7.02
CA ILE A 248 -18.46 7.57 -7.67
C ILE A 248 -18.96 8.57 -6.63
N ILE A 249 -19.69 8.11 -5.62
CA ILE A 249 -20.19 8.93 -4.50
C ILE A 249 -19.02 9.57 -3.75
N GLU A 250 -17.99 8.80 -3.39
CA GLU A 250 -16.77 9.29 -2.75
C GLU A 250 -16.06 10.34 -3.61
N LEU A 251 -15.95 10.11 -4.92
CA LEU A 251 -15.35 11.07 -5.85
C LEU A 251 -16.12 12.39 -5.88
N ILE A 252 -17.45 12.33 -5.93
CA ILE A 252 -18.30 13.52 -5.93
C ILE A 252 -18.11 14.30 -4.62
N TYR A 253 -18.29 13.65 -3.46
CA TYR A 253 -18.20 14.30 -2.15
C TYR A 253 -16.82 14.87 -1.82
N ARG A 254 -15.76 14.37 -2.47
CA ARG A 254 -14.42 14.96 -2.39
C ARG A 254 -14.37 16.37 -3.00
N HIS A 255 -15.19 16.63 -4.01
CA HIS A 255 -15.17 17.90 -4.76
C HIS A 255 -16.35 18.82 -4.42
N GLY A 256 -17.43 18.31 -3.81
CA GLY A 256 -18.59 19.08 -3.39
C GLY A 256 -19.84 18.23 -3.14
N ILE A 257 -20.95 18.90 -2.82
CA ILE A 257 -22.23 18.23 -2.55
C ILE A 257 -23.03 18.11 -3.86
N PRO A 258 -23.42 16.89 -4.31
CA PRO A 258 -24.25 16.76 -5.49
C PRO A 258 -25.65 17.32 -5.24
N VAL A 259 -26.18 18.05 -6.21
CA VAL A 259 -27.58 18.53 -6.21
C VAL A 259 -28.38 18.01 -7.40
N LEU A 260 -27.70 17.56 -8.45
CA LEU A 260 -28.31 17.00 -9.66
C LEU A 260 -27.37 15.97 -10.28
N ILE A 261 -27.94 14.85 -10.73
CA ILE A 261 -27.23 13.84 -11.53
C ILE A 261 -27.75 13.91 -12.97
N ALA A 262 -26.87 13.93 -13.95
CA ALA A 262 -27.21 14.10 -15.36
C ALA A 262 -26.71 12.94 -16.24
N SER A 263 -27.55 12.57 -17.21
CA SER A 263 -27.29 11.56 -18.25
C SER A 263 -27.50 12.17 -19.64
N ASP A 264 -26.63 11.82 -20.59
CA ASP A 264 -26.67 12.25 -21.98
C ASP A 264 -27.67 11.46 -22.86
N VAL A 265 -28.21 10.36 -22.33
CA VAL A 265 -29.17 9.47 -23.00
C VAL A 265 -30.49 9.34 -22.24
N LYS A 266 -31.56 8.99 -22.96
CA LYS A 266 -32.89 8.71 -22.40
C LYS A 266 -33.47 7.39 -22.91
N PRO A 267 -33.88 6.47 -22.01
CA PRO A 267 -33.84 6.55 -20.55
C PRO A 267 -32.41 6.45 -20.01
N ALA A 268 -32.16 7.06 -18.85
CA ALA A 268 -30.86 7.02 -18.20
C ALA A 268 -30.45 5.57 -17.87
N PRO A 269 -29.15 5.24 -17.94
CA PRO A 269 -28.66 3.92 -17.58
C PRO A 269 -28.90 3.59 -16.10
N ASP A 270 -29.01 2.29 -15.78
CA ASP A 270 -29.34 1.81 -14.42
C ASP A 270 -28.40 2.35 -13.34
N LEU A 271 -27.10 2.45 -13.64
CA LEU A 271 -26.10 2.99 -12.71
C LEU A 271 -26.45 4.43 -12.31
N VAL A 272 -26.81 5.27 -13.28
CA VAL A 272 -27.10 6.70 -13.09
C VAL A 272 -28.41 6.87 -12.31
N ARG A 273 -29.44 6.07 -12.64
CA ARG A 273 -30.70 6.05 -11.88
C ARG A 273 -30.49 5.66 -10.42
N LYS A 274 -29.78 4.56 -10.17
CA LYS A 274 -29.47 4.09 -8.81
C LYS A 274 -28.64 5.09 -8.03
N LEU A 275 -27.69 5.78 -8.68
CA LEU A 275 -26.90 6.85 -8.07
C LEU A 275 -27.76 8.03 -7.65
N ALA A 276 -28.62 8.53 -8.53
CA ALA A 276 -29.55 9.61 -8.21
C ALA A 276 -30.46 9.25 -7.03
N SER A 277 -31.02 8.03 -7.02
CA SER A 277 -31.82 7.54 -5.90
C SER A 277 -31.02 7.38 -4.60
N SER A 278 -29.78 6.87 -4.67
CA SER A 278 -28.92 6.67 -3.49
C SER A 278 -28.52 8.01 -2.85
N LEU A 279 -28.26 9.02 -3.69
CA LEU A 279 -27.90 10.37 -3.26
C LEU A 279 -29.12 11.24 -2.92
N HIS A 280 -30.34 10.75 -3.15
CA HIS A 280 -31.59 11.50 -2.99
C HIS A 280 -31.59 12.83 -3.76
N VAL A 281 -31.05 12.81 -4.98
CA VAL A 281 -30.96 13.97 -5.88
C VAL A 281 -31.76 13.72 -7.15
N PRO A 282 -32.34 14.78 -7.75
CA PRO A 282 -33.02 14.66 -9.04
C PRO A 282 -32.09 14.15 -10.14
N LEU A 283 -32.71 13.44 -11.09
CA LEU A 283 -32.06 12.92 -12.29
C LEU A 283 -32.48 13.74 -13.51
N PHE A 284 -31.51 14.33 -14.19
CA PHE A 284 -31.69 14.96 -15.49
C PHE A 284 -31.39 13.96 -16.61
N GLU A 285 -32.36 13.75 -17.49
CA GLU A 285 -32.20 12.97 -18.72
C GLU A 285 -32.27 13.91 -19.92
N ALA A 286 -31.30 13.83 -20.83
CA ALA A 286 -31.37 14.58 -22.07
C ALA A 286 -32.68 14.27 -22.84
N PRO A 287 -33.36 15.27 -23.45
CA PRO A 287 -34.63 15.04 -24.15
C PRO A 287 -34.54 14.02 -25.30
N ARG A 288 -33.35 13.89 -25.89
CA ARG A 288 -32.97 12.93 -26.92
C ARG A 288 -31.49 12.57 -26.71
N ASP A 289 -31.08 11.41 -27.23
CA ASP A 289 -29.68 11.02 -27.23
C ASP A 289 -28.83 12.05 -27.98
N MET A 290 -27.79 12.55 -27.30
CA MET A 290 -26.90 13.56 -27.85
C MET A 290 -25.96 12.95 -28.89
N ARG A 291 -25.87 13.58 -30.08
CA ARG A 291 -24.91 13.16 -31.13
C ARG A 291 -23.47 13.46 -30.70
N VAL A 292 -22.51 12.70 -31.21
CA VAL A 292 -21.07 12.89 -30.88
C VAL A 292 -20.60 14.30 -31.23
N GLU A 293 -21.00 14.82 -32.40
CA GLU A 293 -20.70 16.20 -32.83
C GLU A 293 -21.32 17.25 -31.90
N GLU A 294 -22.58 17.04 -31.47
CA GLU A 294 -23.28 17.93 -30.52
C GLU A 294 -22.55 17.98 -29.18
N LYS A 295 -22.08 16.83 -28.67
CA LYS A 295 -21.30 16.75 -27.42
C LYS A 295 -19.96 17.48 -27.55
N GLN A 296 -19.25 17.27 -28.65
CA GLN A 296 -17.95 17.87 -28.89
C GLN A 296 -18.04 19.40 -28.98
N GLU A 297 -18.96 19.92 -29.80
CA GLU A 297 -19.15 21.36 -29.94
C GLU A 297 -19.55 22.02 -28.61
N LEU A 298 -20.41 21.36 -27.84
CA LEU A 298 -20.91 21.88 -26.56
C LEU A 298 -19.79 21.98 -25.52
N VAL A 299 -18.93 20.96 -25.43
CA VAL A 299 -17.77 20.95 -24.52
C VAL A 299 -16.70 21.94 -24.96
N GLU A 300 -16.37 22.01 -26.26
CA GLU A 300 -15.37 22.95 -26.78
C GLU A 300 -15.78 24.40 -26.55
N ARG A 301 -17.04 24.75 -26.84
CA ARG A 301 -17.58 26.09 -26.58
C ARG A 301 -17.54 26.45 -25.09
N PHE A 302 -17.85 25.50 -24.21
CA PHE A 302 -17.83 25.69 -22.77
C PHE A 302 -16.40 25.92 -22.23
N LEU A 303 -15.45 25.07 -22.63
CA LEU A 303 -14.05 25.20 -22.21
C LEU A 303 -13.40 26.48 -22.76
N ALA A 304 -13.71 26.85 -24.00
CA ALA A 304 -13.22 28.09 -24.61
C ALA A 304 -13.70 29.33 -23.86
N ARG A 305 -14.98 29.37 -23.43
CA ARG A 305 -15.52 30.47 -22.61
C ARG A 305 -14.81 30.63 -21.27
N GLN A 306 -14.27 29.55 -20.71
CA GLN A 306 -13.55 29.56 -19.43
C GLN A 306 -12.03 29.71 -19.59
N GLY A 307 -11.51 29.78 -20.82
CA GLY A 307 -10.07 29.83 -21.08
C GLY A 307 -9.34 28.54 -20.71
N ILE A 308 -10.05 27.41 -20.58
CA ILE A 308 -9.50 26.13 -20.14
C ILE A 308 -9.06 25.31 -21.35
N LYS A 309 -7.83 24.80 -21.34
CA LYS A 309 -7.31 23.86 -22.34
C LYS A 309 -7.00 22.53 -21.69
N ILE A 310 -7.91 21.57 -21.82
CA ILE A 310 -7.76 20.20 -21.29
C ILE A 310 -8.01 19.20 -22.42
N GLN A 311 -7.17 18.17 -22.49
CA GLN A 311 -7.42 17.02 -23.36
C GLN A 311 -8.39 16.07 -22.66
N LEU A 312 -9.56 15.86 -23.24
CA LEU A 312 -10.59 14.96 -22.71
C LEU A 312 -10.68 13.70 -23.55
N ASP A 313 -10.81 12.55 -22.88
CA ASP A 313 -11.17 11.31 -23.57
C ASP A 313 -12.65 11.33 -24.01
N SER A 314 -13.07 10.36 -24.82
CA SER A 314 -14.46 10.30 -25.32
C SER A 314 -15.49 10.17 -24.18
N HIS A 315 -15.18 9.45 -23.11
CA HIS A 315 -16.08 9.21 -21.98
C HIS A 315 -16.20 10.45 -21.09
N GLN A 316 -15.06 11.10 -20.79
CA GLN A 316 -14.97 12.35 -20.06
C GLN A 316 -15.73 13.48 -20.77
N ARG A 317 -15.59 13.55 -22.09
CA ARG A 317 -16.33 14.50 -22.92
C ARG A 317 -17.84 14.25 -22.84
N ASP A 318 -18.27 12.99 -22.87
CA ASP A 318 -19.69 12.64 -22.81
C ASP A 318 -20.29 12.93 -21.43
N ALA A 319 -19.58 12.59 -20.35
CA ALA A 319 -19.96 12.95 -18.98
C ALA A 319 -20.04 14.47 -18.77
N LEU A 320 -19.06 15.22 -19.29
CA LEU A 320 -19.05 16.68 -19.21
C LEU A 320 -20.20 17.29 -20.04
N ALA A 321 -20.46 16.77 -21.23
CA ALA A 321 -21.56 17.22 -22.07
C ALA A 321 -22.92 17.05 -21.37
N ALA A 322 -23.12 15.93 -20.66
CA ALA A 322 -24.32 15.70 -19.85
C ALA A 322 -24.48 16.76 -18.74
N ALA A 323 -23.41 17.06 -18.01
CA ALA A 323 -23.41 18.07 -16.95
C ALA A 323 -23.72 19.48 -17.49
N ILE A 324 -23.08 19.89 -18.59
CA ILE A 324 -23.29 21.21 -19.19
C ILE A 324 -24.73 21.31 -19.75
N LYS A 325 -25.25 20.26 -20.39
CA LYS A 325 -26.63 20.25 -20.91
C LYS A 325 -27.64 20.43 -19.78
N ALA A 326 -27.41 19.77 -18.64
CA ALA A 326 -28.23 19.93 -17.45
C ALA A 326 -28.16 21.37 -16.90
N TYR A 327 -26.95 21.94 -16.78
CA TYR A 327 -26.75 23.32 -16.35
C TYR A 327 -27.48 24.32 -17.26
N HIS A 328 -27.33 24.23 -18.59
CA HIS A 328 -28.02 25.12 -19.54
C HIS A 328 -29.55 25.06 -19.41
N SER A 329 -30.12 23.91 -19.02
CA SER A 329 -31.57 23.80 -18.80
C SER A 329 -32.05 24.52 -17.53
N LEU A 330 -31.16 24.74 -16.57
CA LEU A 330 -31.44 25.35 -15.27
C LEU A 330 -30.94 26.79 -15.16
N GLU A 331 -30.03 27.22 -16.04
CA GLU A 331 -29.36 28.51 -16.01
C GLU A 331 -30.33 29.69 -15.88
N SER A 332 -31.46 29.67 -16.60
CA SER A 332 -32.47 30.73 -16.53
C SER A 332 -33.13 30.81 -15.14
N LYS A 333 -33.44 29.67 -14.51
CA LYS A 333 -34.03 29.59 -13.17
C LYS A 333 -33.04 30.03 -12.09
N LEU A 334 -31.78 29.61 -12.21
CA LEU A 334 -30.72 29.96 -11.27
C LEU A 334 -30.42 31.47 -11.28
N ARG A 335 -30.37 32.09 -12.46
CA ARG A 335 -30.19 33.56 -12.59
C ARG A 335 -31.37 34.35 -12.05
N GLN A 336 -32.59 33.86 -12.27
CA GLN A 336 -33.80 34.48 -11.72
C GLN A 336 -33.80 34.44 -10.18
N ALA A 337 -33.41 33.31 -9.59
CA ALA A 337 -33.29 33.15 -8.15
C ALA A 337 -32.27 34.12 -7.55
N GLU A 338 -31.07 34.19 -8.12
CA GLU A 338 -30.02 35.12 -7.71
C GLU A 338 -30.47 36.58 -7.78
N SER A 339 -31.11 36.97 -8.90
CA SER A 339 -31.65 38.32 -9.07
C SER A 339 -32.75 38.64 -8.06
N TYR A 340 -33.57 37.66 -7.68
CA TYR A 340 -34.66 37.83 -6.72
C TYR A 340 -34.13 37.98 -5.29
N VAL A 341 -33.15 37.17 -4.89
CA VAL A 341 -32.49 37.28 -3.57
C VAL A 341 -31.79 38.63 -3.42
N LEU A 342 -31.05 39.07 -4.45
CA LEU A 342 -30.38 40.38 -4.46
C LEU A 342 -31.37 41.55 -4.33
N LYS A 343 -32.55 41.46 -4.97
CA LYS A 343 -33.60 42.48 -4.86
C LYS A 343 -34.22 42.57 -3.47
N LEU A 344 -34.34 41.44 -2.77
CA LEU A 344 -34.90 41.40 -1.42
C LEU A 344 -33.90 41.91 -0.36
N GLY A 345 -32.60 41.99 -0.68
CA GLY A 345 -31.58 42.47 0.25
C GLY A 345 -31.42 41.57 1.49
N LEU A 346 -31.84 40.31 1.38
CA LEU A 346 -31.75 39.32 2.46
C LEU A 346 -30.32 38.80 2.57
N ASP A 347 -29.82 38.70 3.80
CA ASP A 347 -28.54 38.08 4.11
C ASP A 347 -28.69 36.56 4.15
N VAL A 348 -28.99 35.94 2.99
CA VAL A 348 -29.19 34.49 2.84
C VAL A 348 -28.16 33.90 1.89
N ASP A 349 -27.82 32.63 2.07
CA ASP A 349 -26.83 31.98 1.20
C ASP A 349 -27.42 31.70 -0.19
N VAL A 350 -27.02 32.50 -1.17
CA VAL A 350 -27.49 32.41 -2.56
C VAL A 350 -27.21 31.03 -3.16
N GLU A 351 -26.10 30.39 -2.81
CA GLU A 351 -25.76 29.05 -3.31
C GLU A 351 -26.70 27.98 -2.72
N ALA A 352 -27.09 28.10 -1.46
CA ALA A 352 -28.03 27.19 -0.81
C ALA A 352 -29.44 27.31 -1.41
N VAL A 353 -29.90 28.53 -1.69
CA VAL A 353 -31.18 28.79 -2.38
C VAL A 353 -31.16 28.19 -3.79
N LYS A 354 -30.07 28.41 -4.54
CA LYS A 354 -29.88 27.79 -5.87
C LYS A 354 -29.93 26.26 -5.77
N ALA A 355 -29.28 25.66 -4.78
CA ALA A 355 -29.28 24.21 -4.58
C ALA A 355 -30.69 23.65 -4.28
N ALA A 356 -31.48 24.32 -3.45
CA ALA A 356 -32.86 23.93 -3.13
C ALA A 356 -33.76 23.94 -4.38
N ILE A 357 -33.62 24.95 -5.24
CA ILE A 357 -34.36 25.04 -6.51
C ILE A 357 -33.99 23.88 -7.45
N VAL A 358 -32.70 23.53 -7.53
CA VAL A 358 -32.26 22.38 -8.34
C VAL A 358 -32.84 21.07 -7.82
N ARG A 359 -33.02 20.92 -6.50
CA ARG A 359 -33.66 19.76 -5.87
C ARG A 359 -35.18 19.69 -6.09
N GLY A 360 -35.78 20.73 -6.66
CA GLY A 360 -37.20 20.77 -7.01
C GLY A 360 -38.06 21.67 -6.12
N ALA A 361 -37.48 22.41 -5.18
CA ALA A 361 -38.21 23.41 -4.41
C ALA A 361 -38.62 24.61 -5.28
N SER A 362 -39.76 25.22 -4.96
CA SER A 362 -40.13 26.50 -5.55
C SER A 362 -39.22 27.62 -5.02
N LEU A 363 -39.17 28.75 -5.74
CA LEU A 363 -38.37 29.90 -5.33
C LEU A 363 -38.81 30.44 -3.95
N ALA A 364 -40.11 30.39 -3.64
CA ALA A 364 -40.64 30.82 -2.36
C ALA A 364 -40.20 29.87 -1.23
N GLU A 365 -40.43 28.57 -1.40
CA GLU A 365 -40.05 27.54 -0.41
C GLU A 365 -38.54 27.55 -0.12
N ALA A 366 -37.71 27.68 -1.16
CA ALA A 366 -36.25 27.71 -1.01
C ALA A 366 -35.75 28.91 -0.21
N ILE A 367 -36.44 30.05 -0.30
CA ILE A 367 -36.09 31.27 0.45
C ILE A 367 -36.63 31.18 1.88
N GLU A 368 -37.85 30.68 2.06
CA GLU A 368 -38.44 30.46 3.38
C GLU A 368 -37.59 29.48 4.22
N GLU A 369 -37.15 28.36 3.64
CA GLU A 369 -36.30 27.38 4.34
C GLU A 369 -34.96 27.98 4.81
N GLU A 370 -34.37 28.86 3.99
CA GLU A 370 -33.10 29.51 4.33
C GLU A 370 -33.27 30.62 5.38
N ILE A 371 -34.40 31.34 5.33
CA ILE A 371 -34.78 32.31 6.37
C ILE A 371 -35.03 31.58 7.69
N GLU A 372 -35.76 30.47 7.70
CA GLU A 372 -36.02 29.66 8.89
C GLU A 372 -34.73 29.12 9.51
N LYS A 373 -33.79 28.61 8.70
CA LYS A 373 -32.46 28.20 9.19
C LYS A 373 -31.73 29.35 9.86
N ARG A 374 -31.73 30.54 9.25
CA ARG A 374 -31.04 31.70 9.81
C ARG A 374 -31.72 32.21 11.09
N ILE A 375 -33.04 32.11 11.20
CA ILE A 375 -33.77 32.42 12.44
C ILE A 375 -33.41 31.39 13.53
N ALA A 376 -33.36 30.10 13.20
CA ALA A 376 -32.98 29.04 14.15
C ALA A 376 -31.52 29.18 14.61
N GLU A 377 -30.61 29.59 13.72
CA GLU A 377 -29.21 29.90 14.06
C GLU A 377 -29.10 31.16 14.93
N ALA A 378 -29.91 32.20 14.66
CA ALA A 378 -29.98 33.40 15.48
C ALA A 378 -30.63 33.18 16.86
N GLU A 379 -31.53 32.19 16.99
CA GLU A 379 -32.12 31.76 18.27
C GLU A 379 -31.16 30.91 19.12
N ALA A 380 -30.10 30.34 18.52
CA ALA A 380 -29.05 29.60 19.22
C ALA A 380 -27.96 30.50 19.86
N GLU A 381 -27.95 31.80 19.55
CA GLU A 381 -27.20 32.82 20.28
C GLU A 381 -28.12 33.52 21.31
N PRO A 382 -27.66 33.77 22.56
CA PRO A 382 -28.52 34.39 23.56
C PRO A 382 -28.64 35.89 23.26
N VAL A 383 -29.74 36.31 22.65
CA VAL A 383 -30.04 37.74 22.49
C VAL A 383 -31.04 38.22 23.54
N LEU A 384 -30.54 39.13 24.39
CA LEU A 384 -31.32 39.99 25.30
C LEU A 384 -32.46 40.70 24.55
N GLN A 385 -33.68 40.50 25.05
CA GLN A 385 -34.93 41.09 24.55
C GLN A 385 -35.02 42.61 24.77
N LYS A 386 -35.64 43.36 23.82
CA LYS A 386 -37.05 43.82 23.96
C LYS A 386 -37.60 44.69 22.80
N ARG A 387 -38.72 44.18 22.26
CA ARG A 387 -39.99 44.77 21.71
C ARG A 387 -40.39 46.18 22.19
N VAL A 388 -41.34 46.97 21.61
CA VAL A 388 -42.07 47.11 20.31
C VAL A 388 -43.08 48.28 20.49
N VAL A 389 -43.16 49.24 19.53
CA VAL A 389 -44.37 49.94 18.97
C VAL A 389 -45.19 50.89 19.92
N ARG A 390 -45.84 52.04 19.59
CA ARG A 390 -46.63 52.61 18.45
C ARG A 390 -46.82 54.16 18.64
N ARG A 391 -47.12 54.90 17.57
CA ARG A 391 -47.66 56.30 17.47
C ARG A 391 -49.17 56.36 17.87
N PRO A 392 -49.85 57.51 18.21
CA PRO A 392 -49.92 58.77 17.41
C PRO A 392 -50.14 60.15 18.12
N SER A 393 -50.04 61.23 17.31
CA SER A 393 -50.65 62.61 17.30
C SER A 393 -51.07 63.31 18.62
N SER A 394 -51.06 64.63 18.82
CA SER A 394 -50.61 65.86 18.13
C SER A 394 -50.78 67.02 19.14
N GLU A 395 -49.91 68.03 19.06
CA GLU A 395 -50.08 69.43 19.49
C GLU A 395 -50.34 69.77 20.98
N ASP A 396 -49.26 70.14 21.68
CA ASP A 396 -49.23 71.27 22.62
C ASP A 396 -47.79 71.80 22.68
N THR A 397 -47.58 72.86 21.91
CA THR A 397 -46.30 73.28 21.33
C THR A 397 -45.50 74.20 22.25
N SER A 398 -44.18 74.01 22.18
CA SER A 398 -43.11 74.97 22.48
C SER A 398 -42.39 74.94 23.83
N ARG A 399 -42.96 74.43 24.95
CA ARG A 399 -42.18 74.33 26.23
C ARG A 399 -41.66 72.93 26.54
N LYS A 400 -42.46 71.89 26.33
CA LYS A 400 -42.04 70.47 26.53
C LYS A 400 -41.12 69.94 25.44
N ALA A 401 -41.06 70.63 24.29
CA ALA A 401 -40.18 70.29 23.18
C ALA A 401 -38.71 70.57 23.51
N GLU A 402 -38.43 71.71 24.15
CA GLU A 402 -37.06 72.08 24.56
C GLU A 402 -36.50 71.14 25.63
N GLU A 403 -37.31 70.73 26.61
CA GLU A 403 -36.89 69.76 27.63
C GLU A 403 -36.63 68.37 27.03
N ARG A 404 -37.47 67.91 26.09
CA ARG A 404 -37.23 66.65 25.37
C ARG A 404 -36.00 66.72 24.46
N LEU A 405 -35.76 67.87 23.83
CA LEU A 405 -34.57 68.11 23.01
C LEU A 405 -33.30 68.08 23.86
N ARG A 406 -33.31 68.69 25.05
CA ARG A 406 -32.18 68.66 25.99
C ARG A 406 -31.90 67.24 26.50
N ALA A 407 -32.93 66.52 26.95
CA ALA A 407 -32.78 65.13 27.37
C ALA A 407 -32.27 64.23 26.23
N ARG A 408 -32.73 64.47 25.00
CA ARG A 408 -32.25 63.73 23.82
C ARG A 408 -30.81 64.09 23.46
N LEU A 409 -30.40 65.34 23.66
CA LEU A 409 -29.01 65.77 23.46
C LEU A 409 -28.08 65.06 24.45
N GLU A 410 -28.47 64.99 25.73
CA GLU A 410 -27.71 64.28 26.75
C GLU A 410 -27.60 62.77 26.47
N GLU A 411 -28.68 62.13 26.03
CA GLU A 411 -28.67 60.73 25.58
C GLU A 411 -27.74 60.52 24.39
N LEU A 412 -27.84 61.38 23.36
CA LEU A 412 -27.02 61.29 22.15
C LEU A 412 -25.54 61.56 22.47
N GLU A 413 -25.23 62.48 23.38
CA GLU A 413 -23.87 62.71 23.84
C GLU A 413 -23.32 61.52 24.64
N ALA A 414 -24.14 60.90 25.50
CA ALA A 414 -23.75 59.69 26.21
C ALA A 414 -23.51 58.51 25.25
N GLU A 415 -24.36 58.37 24.23
CA GLU A 415 -24.22 57.35 23.20
C GLU A 415 -22.98 57.60 22.33
N ASN A 416 -22.71 58.85 21.95
CA ASN A 416 -21.53 59.23 21.18
C ASN A 416 -20.24 58.96 21.98
N ARG A 417 -20.22 59.30 23.28
CA ARG A 417 -19.11 58.94 24.18
C ARG A 417 -18.90 57.43 24.26
N ARG A 418 -19.98 56.64 24.33
CA ARG A 418 -19.91 55.17 24.36
C ARG A 418 -19.38 54.59 23.04
N LEU A 419 -19.84 55.12 21.91
CA LEU A 419 -19.41 54.72 20.57
C LEU A 419 -17.95 55.08 20.34
N GLN A 420 -17.50 56.26 20.77
CA GLN A 420 -16.09 56.67 20.70
C GLN A 420 -15.18 55.74 21.51
N LEU A 421 -15.59 55.36 22.73
CA LEU A 421 -14.85 54.37 23.53
C LEU A 421 -14.80 53.00 22.84
N ARG A 422 -15.89 52.59 22.17
CA ARG A 422 -15.93 51.32 21.45
C ARG A 422 -15.04 51.33 20.21
N ILE A 423 -15.02 52.43 19.46
CA ILE A 423 -14.12 52.62 18.32
C ILE A 423 -12.67 52.49 18.79
N LYS A 424 -12.30 53.16 19.88
CA LYS A 424 -10.94 53.11 20.42
C LYS A 424 -10.52 51.69 20.83
N MET A 425 -11.39 50.93 21.50
CA MET A 425 -11.10 49.53 21.83
C MET A 425 -10.99 48.64 20.59
N LEU A 426 -11.81 48.87 19.56
CA LEU A 426 -11.74 48.11 18.32
C LEU A 426 -10.48 48.44 17.52
N GLU A 427 -10.01 49.70 17.54
CA GLU A 427 -8.75 50.11 16.93
C GLU A 427 -7.55 49.43 17.61
N GLU A 428 -7.52 49.40 18.94
CA GLU A 428 -6.49 48.69 19.72
C GLU A 428 -6.51 47.18 19.43
N GLU A 429 -7.69 46.57 19.28
CA GLU A 429 -7.85 45.16 18.92
C GLU A 429 -7.36 44.86 17.49
N ILE A 430 -7.67 45.75 16.54
CA ILE A 430 -7.19 45.64 15.15
C ILE A 430 -5.66 45.71 15.12
N GLU A 431 -5.06 46.63 15.87
CA GLU A 431 -3.60 46.78 15.91
C GLU A 431 -2.93 45.53 16.50
N ARG A 432 -3.50 44.95 17.57
CA ARG A 432 -3.07 43.68 18.15
C ARG A 432 -3.15 42.52 17.14
N LEU A 433 -4.31 42.34 16.51
CA LEU A 433 -4.55 41.27 15.54
C LEU A 433 -3.66 41.43 14.29
N GLN A 434 -3.39 42.66 13.84
CA GLN A 434 -2.45 42.92 12.75
C GLN A 434 -1.01 42.55 13.15
N GLY A 435 -0.62 42.77 14.41
CA GLY A 435 0.66 42.32 14.95
C GLY A 435 0.77 40.80 14.94
N GLU A 436 -0.24 40.09 15.43
CA GLU A 436 -0.30 38.63 15.40
C GLU A 436 -0.28 38.09 13.96
N LEU A 437 -1.02 38.71 13.04
CA LEU A 437 -1.01 38.33 11.62
C LEU A 437 0.37 38.48 10.99
N ARG A 438 1.16 39.49 11.38
CA ARG A 438 2.54 39.67 10.88
C ARG A 438 3.46 38.59 11.41
N LEU A 439 3.33 38.19 12.68
CA LEU A 439 4.10 37.10 13.28
C LEU A 439 3.77 35.76 12.62
N VAL A 440 2.47 35.47 12.47
CA VAL A 440 1.97 34.25 11.81
C VAL A 440 2.42 34.21 10.33
N LYS A 441 2.37 35.33 9.60
CA LYS A 441 2.88 35.41 8.22
C LYS A 441 4.39 35.20 8.12
N ALA A 442 5.16 35.61 9.13
CA ALA A 442 6.60 35.35 9.18
C ALA A 442 6.92 33.89 9.47
N GLU A 443 6.07 33.18 10.23
CA GLU A 443 6.20 31.74 10.49
C GLU A 443 5.75 30.86 9.32
N LEU A 444 4.76 31.32 8.54
CA LEU A 444 4.12 30.56 7.46
C LEU A 444 4.70 30.80 6.06
N ASP A 445 5.83 31.49 5.92
CA ASP A 445 6.34 31.88 4.59
C ASP A 445 6.58 30.63 3.71
N PRO A 446 5.70 30.35 2.72
CA PRO A 446 5.65 29.06 2.03
C PRO A 446 6.89 28.80 1.17
N LYS A 447 7.71 29.85 0.96
CA LYS A 447 9.01 29.76 0.31
C LYS A 447 10.02 28.95 1.13
N LEU A 448 10.02 29.11 2.46
CA LEU A 448 10.94 28.39 3.36
C LEU A 448 10.62 26.90 3.42
N GLU A 449 9.34 26.53 3.43
CA GLU A 449 8.92 25.12 3.37
C GLU A 449 9.21 24.52 1.99
N ALA A 450 8.96 25.26 0.91
CA ALA A 450 9.29 24.81 -0.45
C ALA A 450 10.80 24.62 -0.64
N GLU A 451 11.63 25.53 -0.12
CA GLU A 451 13.10 25.43 -0.16
C GLU A 451 13.62 24.24 0.64
N ARG A 452 13.10 24.03 1.87
CA ARG A 452 13.42 22.84 2.67
C ARG A 452 13.04 21.56 1.94
N ARG A 453 11.87 21.54 1.29
CA ARG A 453 11.40 20.36 0.54
C ARG A 453 12.26 20.09 -0.69
N ILE A 454 12.69 21.13 -1.40
CA ILE A 454 13.62 21.01 -2.52
C ILE A 454 14.97 20.45 -2.04
N GLU A 455 15.45 20.88 -0.88
CA GLU A 455 16.72 20.39 -0.33
C GLU A 455 16.64 18.92 0.13
N GLU A 456 15.55 18.52 0.76
CA GLU A 456 15.27 17.11 1.08
C GLU A 456 15.21 16.23 -0.18
N LEU A 457 14.52 16.71 -1.22
CA LEU A 457 14.42 16.01 -2.49
C LEU A 457 15.78 15.88 -3.18
N LYS A 458 16.63 16.91 -3.12
CA LYS A 458 18.01 16.87 -3.65
C LYS A 458 18.86 15.84 -2.91
N ARG A 459 18.82 15.82 -1.57
CA ARG A 459 19.55 14.83 -0.76
C ARG A 459 19.11 13.40 -1.08
N THR A 460 17.80 13.19 -1.24
CA THR A 460 17.24 11.89 -1.61
C THR A 460 17.68 11.49 -3.02
N LEU A 461 17.68 12.42 -3.97
CA LEU A 461 18.12 12.18 -5.34
C LEU A 461 19.61 11.78 -5.39
N ASP A 462 20.45 12.42 -4.58
CA ASP A 462 21.87 12.09 -4.50
C ASP A 462 22.13 10.71 -3.87
N LEU A 463 21.38 10.34 -2.84
CA LEU A 463 21.41 8.99 -2.26
C LEU A 463 21.02 7.93 -3.29
N VAL A 464 19.90 8.13 -3.97
CA VAL A 464 19.42 7.20 -5.01
C VAL A 464 20.42 7.10 -6.16
N ARG A 465 21.06 8.20 -6.56
CA ARG A 465 22.11 8.18 -7.59
C ARG A 465 23.31 7.35 -7.16
N ARG A 466 23.77 7.47 -5.91
CA ARG A 466 24.88 6.67 -5.38
C ARG A 466 24.54 5.18 -5.34
N GLU A 467 23.34 4.82 -4.91
CA GLU A 467 22.86 3.43 -4.96
C GLU A 467 22.79 2.92 -6.41
N LEU A 468 22.32 3.76 -7.33
CA LEU A 468 22.22 3.36 -8.74
C LEU A 468 23.60 3.16 -9.38
N GLU A 469 24.61 3.95 -8.96
CA GLU A 469 26.00 3.74 -9.34
C GLU A 469 26.61 2.48 -8.72
N SER A 470 26.33 2.18 -7.45
CA SER A 470 26.82 0.94 -6.81
C SER A 470 26.22 -0.29 -7.46
N LEU A 471 24.90 -0.31 -7.69
CA LEU A 471 24.23 -1.41 -8.39
C LEU A 471 24.74 -1.58 -9.82
N ARG A 472 25.09 -0.50 -10.52
CA ARG A 472 25.71 -0.59 -11.85
C ARG A 472 27.09 -1.22 -11.80
N LYS A 473 27.92 -0.86 -10.82
CA LYS A 473 29.24 -1.46 -10.61
C LYS A 473 29.12 -2.95 -10.28
N GLU A 474 28.23 -3.32 -9.35
CA GLU A 474 27.95 -4.72 -9.02
C GLU A 474 27.49 -5.51 -10.24
N LYS A 475 26.62 -4.92 -11.08
CA LYS A 475 26.18 -5.55 -12.32
C LYS A 475 27.34 -5.80 -13.27
N THR A 476 28.24 -4.82 -13.46
CA THR A 476 29.40 -4.99 -14.34
C THR A 476 30.37 -6.04 -13.80
N GLU A 477 30.64 -6.05 -12.50
CA GLU A 477 31.48 -7.05 -11.85
C GLU A 477 30.89 -8.47 -12.01
N LEU A 478 29.58 -8.61 -11.84
CA LEU A 478 28.90 -9.89 -12.02
C LEU A 478 28.92 -10.36 -13.48
N GLN A 479 28.78 -9.44 -14.44
CA GLN A 479 28.90 -9.74 -15.87
C GLN A 479 30.31 -10.19 -16.25
N ASP A 480 31.34 -9.56 -15.69
CA ASP A 480 32.73 -9.96 -15.91
C ASP A 480 33.06 -11.30 -15.25
N LEU A 481 32.58 -11.54 -14.02
CA LEU A 481 32.71 -12.83 -13.36
C LEU A 481 32.03 -13.94 -14.15
N PHE A 482 30.84 -13.67 -14.71
CA PHE A 482 30.12 -14.61 -15.56
C PHE A 482 30.92 -14.95 -16.83
N ARG A 483 31.48 -13.93 -17.52
CA ARG A 483 32.34 -14.13 -18.69
C ARG A 483 33.56 -14.98 -18.37
N LYS A 484 34.26 -14.68 -17.27
CA LYS A 484 35.40 -15.47 -16.79
C LYS A 484 34.99 -16.92 -16.51
N THR A 485 33.87 -17.13 -15.83
CA THR A 485 33.36 -18.46 -15.53
C THR A 485 33.08 -19.28 -16.80
N VAL A 486 32.45 -18.66 -17.81
CA VAL A 486 32.23 -19.30 -19.12
C VAL A 486 33.55 -19.68 -19.78
N ASN A 487 34.55 -18.80 -19.76
CA ASN A 487 35.88 -19.10 -20.32
C ASN A 487 36.53 -20.29 -19.59
N TYR A 488 36.46 -20.35 -18.26
CA TYR A 488 37.01 -21.47 -17.51
C TYR A 488 36.32 -22.80 -17.83
N VAL A 489 34.99 -22.80 -17.97
CA VAL A 489 34.26 -24.00 -18.40
C VAL A 489 34.73 -24.47 -19.78
N LEU A 490 35.01 -23.55 -20.71
CA LEU A 490 35.56 -23.89 -22.02
C LEU A 490 36.99 -24.45 -21.93
N GLU A 491 37.87 -23.82 -21.15
CA GLU A 491 39.25 -24.30 -20.94
C GLU A 491 39.30 -25.69 -20.29
N ILE A 492 38.39 -25.97 -19.35
CA ILE A 492 38.22 -27.30 -18.76
C ILE A 492 37.74 -28.31 -19.81
N GLY A 493 36.73 -27.94 -20.61
CA GLY A 493 36.22 -28.79 -21.70
C GLY A 493 37.28 -29.11 -22.77
N LEU A 494 38.24 -28.21 -22.99
CA LEU A 494 39.37 -28.38 -23.90
C LEU A 494 40.57 -29.10 -23.25
N GLY A 495 40.51 -29.44 -21.96
CA GLY A 495 41.58 -30.12 -21.23
C GLY A 495 42.80 -29.25 -20.91
N ARG A 496 42.67 -27.92 -21.02
CA ARG A 496 43.74 -26.94 -20.71
C ARG A 496 43.72 -26.45 -19.27
N ALA A 497 42.63 -26.73 -18.55
CA ALA A 497 42.48 -26.48 -17.13
C ALA A 497 41.77 -27.66 -16.46
N ALA A 498 41.95 -27.81 -15.16
CA ALA A 498 41.31 -28.82 -14.34
C ALA A 498 40.61 -28.19 -13.14
N ILE A 499 39.66 -28.91 -12.54
CA ILE A 499 38.90 -28.43 -11.38
C ILE A 499 39.46 -29.10 -10.12
N GLY A 500 39.64 -28.34 -9.05
CA GLY A 500 39.80 -28.83 -7.68
C GLY A 500 38.73 -28.24 -6.76
N PHE A 501 38.59 -28.81 -5.56
CA PHE A 501 37.66 -28.31 -4.54
C PHE A 501 38.42 -27.55 -3.45
N VAL A 502 37.93 -26.38 -3.07
CA VAL A 502 38.54 -25.57 -2.00
C VAL A 502 37.90 -25.91 -0.67
N LEU A 503 38.74 -26.27 0.29
CA LEU A 503 38.41 -26.42 1.69
C LEU A 503 39.12 -25.30 2.47
N PRO A 504 38.41 -24.24 2.92
CA PRO A 504 39.04 -23.11 3.59
C PRO A 504 39.76 -23.50 4.88
N LEU A 505 39.18 -24.42 5.66
CA LEU A 505 39.75 -24.89 6.91
C LEU A 505 39.50 -26.38 7.08
N LEU A 506 40.55 -27.14 7.38
CA LEU A 506 40.44 -28.53 7.79
C LEU A 506 39.78 -28.62 9.17
N SER A 507 38.45 -28.79 9.18
CA SER A 507 37.63 -28.93 10.38
C SER A 507 36.49 -29.91 10.13
N PRO A 508 35.95 -30.57 11.18
CA PRO A 508 34.86 -31.53 11.01
C PRO A 508 33.61 -30.93 10.35
N GLU A 509 33.32 -29.66 10.65
CA GLU A 509 32.17 -28.94 10.07
C GLU A 509 32.35 -28.70 8.58
N LYS A 510 33.51 -28.17 8.17
CA LYS A 510 33.78 -27.82 6.77
C LYS A 510 33.96 -29.06 5.89
N VAL A 511 34.57 -30.13 6.42
CA VAL A 511 34.66 -31.41 5.71
C VAL A 511 33.27 -32.01 5.51
N LYS A 512 32.39 -32.00 6.53
CA LYS A 512 30.99 -32.43 6.38
C LYS A 512 30.22 -31.57 5.38
N GLU A 513 30.42 -30.26 5.38
CA GLU A 513 29.79 -29.34 4.42
C GLU A 513 30.21 -29.65 2.98
N LEU A 514 31.51 -29.87 2.74
CA LEU A 514 32.05 -30.23 1.43
C LEU A 514 31.51 -31.58 0.96
N VAL A 515 31.54 -32.61 1.81
CA VAL A 515 31.04 -33.95 1.47
C VAL A 515 29.52 -33.94 1.23
N ARG A 516 28.75 -33.16 1.99
CA ARG A 516 27.30 -33.03 1.80
C ARG A 516 26.96 -32.34 0.48
N SER A 517 27.75 -31.35 0.08
CA SER A 517 27.47 -30.51 -1.09
C SER A 517 28.02 -31.11 -2.38
N TYR A 518 29.15 -31.81 -2.31
CA TYR A 518 29.91 -32.25 -3.49
C TYR A 518 30.36 -33.71 -3.44
N GLY A 519 29.87 -34.53 -2.50
CA GLY A 519 30.38 -35.87 -2.20
C GLY A 519 30.57 -36.79 -3.41
N ASP A 520 29.65 -36.77 -4.37
CA ASP A 520 29.73 -37.61 -5.58
C ASP A 520 30.83 -37.17 -6.56
N TYR A 521 31.27 -35.91 -6.47
CA TYR A 521 32.27 -35.29 -7.33
C TYR A 521 33.68 -35.28 -6.71
N LEU A 522 33.83 -35.70 -5.45
CA LEU A 522 35.13 -35.73 -4.76
C LEU A 522 36.02 -36.91 -5.21
N ARG A 523 35.43 -37.93 -5.84
CA ARG A 523 36.19 -39.11 -6.27
C ARG A 523 37.19 -38.74 -7.35
N GLY A 524 38.47 -38.97 -7.08
CA GLY A 524 39.56 -38.63 -7.97
C GLY A 524 39.80 -37.13 -8.10
N ALA A 525 39.23 -36.28 -7.23
CA ALA A 525 39.43 -34.84 -7.27
C ALA A 525 40.64 -34.41 -6.42
N LEU A 526 41.26 -33.28 -6.78
CA LEU A 526 42.23 -32.58 -5.94
C LEU A 526 41.53 -31.64 -4.97
N ILE A 527 41.99 -31.63 -3.71
CA ILE A 527 41.45 -30.75 -2.67
C ILE A 527 42.49 -29.69 -2.30
N VAL A 528 42.12 -28.43 -2.44
CA VAL A 528 42.91 -27.27 -1.99
C VAL A 528 42.55 -26.97 -0.55
N ILE A 529 43.49 -27.11 0.38
CA ILE A 529 43.28 -26.77 1.80
C ILE A 529 44.02 -25.48 2.11
N GLU A 530 43.30 -24.41 2.48
CA GLU A 530 43.92 -23.11 2.74
C GLU A 530 44.54 -23.06 4.15
N GLU A 531 43.80 -23.53 5.15
CA GLU A 531 44.25 -23.62 6.53
C GLU A 531 44.16 -25.03 7.09
N VAL A 532 45.24 -25.44 7.74
CA VAL A 532 45.35 -26.72 8.45
C VAL A 532 45.40 -26.43 9.94
N ASN A 533 44.50 -27.05 10.70
CA ASN A 533 44.60 -27.10 12.15
C ASN A 533 45.14 -28.48 12.56
N PRO A 534 46.28 -28.56 13.28
CA PRO A 534 46.89 -29.84 13.68
C PRO A 534 45.95 -30.77 14.46
N VAL A 535 44.97 -30.21 15.19
CA VAL A 535 44.01 -30.98 15.99
C VAL A 535 43.09 -31.84 15.11
N TYR A 536 42.84 -31.43 13.86
CA TYR A 536 41.84 -32.04 12.99
C TYR A 536 42.46 -32.79 11.79
N LEU A 537 43.72 -33.22 11.90
CA LEU A 537 44.40 -34.03 10.88
C LEU A 537 43.76 -35.42 10.68
N ASP A 538 42.95 -35.89 11.62
CA ASP A 538 42.13 -37.09 11.47
C ASP A 538 41.02 -36.91 10.42
N GLN A 539 40.52 -35.69 10.21
CA GLN A 539 39.41 -35.43 9.28
C GLN A 539 39.75 -35.69 7.81
N ILE A 540 41.03 -35.81 7.47
CA ILE A 540 41.48 -36.21 6.13
C ILE A 540 41.01 -37.62 5.78
N ASP A 541 40.85 -38.49 6.78
CA ASP A 541 40.45 -39.88 6.57
C ASP A 541 39.06 -39.97 5.92
N VAL A 542 38.16 -39.05 6.29
CA VAL A 542 36.83 -38.91 5.67
C VAL A 542 36.92 -38.54 4.19
N LEU A 543 37.91 -37.72 3.80
CA LEU A 543 38.14 -37.35 2.41
C LEU A 543 38.81 -38.49 1.64
N LEU A 544 39.67 -39.27 2.30
CA LEU A 544 40.30 -40.46 1.71
C LEU A 544 39.31 -41.58 1.41
N GLU A 545 38.32 -41.80 2.28
CA GLU A 545 37.22 -42.74 2.02
C GLU A 545 36.44 -42.40 0.73
N LYS A 546 36.42 -41.12 0.33
CA LYS A 546 35.81 -40.67 -0.94
C LYS A 546 36.72 -40.86 -2.16
N GLY A 547 37.97 -41.26 -1.96
CA GLY A 547 38.90 -41.63 -3.02
C GLY A 547 39.49 -40.42 -3.76
N ILE A 548 39.92 -39.39 -3.03
CA ILE A 548 40.55 -38.18 -3.58
C ILE A 548 41.89 -38.50 -4.30
N ALA A 549 42.27 -37.65 -5.26
CA ALA A 549 43.53 -37.79 -6.00
C ALA A 549 44.74 -37.28 -5.21
N GLY A 550 44.55 -36.23 -4.41
CA GLY A 550 45.65 -35.54 -3.71
C GLY A 550 45.21 -34.23 -3.08
N ILE A 551 46.13 -33.61 -2.33
CA ILE A 551 45.89 -32.36 -1.62
C ILE A 551 46.87 -31.29 -2.12
N LEU A 552 46.39 -30.06 -2.27
CA LEU A 552 47.19 -28.88 -2.55
C LEU A 552 47.24 -27.99 -1.32
N LEU A 553 48.44 -27.69 -0.83
CA LEU A 553 48.67 -26.82 0.33
C LEU A 553 49.45 -25.57 -0.08
N PRO A 554 49.10 -24.39 0.47
CA PRO A 554 49.96 -23.21 0.36
C PRO A 554 51.37 -23.51 0.86
N ARG A 555 52.39 -22.90 0.25
CA ARG A 555 53.80 -23.10 0.63
C ARG A 555 54.07 -22.87 2.12
N CYS A 556 53.37 -21.93 2.74
CA CYS A 556 53.47 -21.63 4.17
C CYS A 556 52.93 -22.74 5.09
N ARG A 557 52.22 -23.74 4.54
CA ARG A 557 51.63 -24.87 5.27
C ARG A 557 52.21 -26.22 4.86
N LEU A 558 53.25 -26.24 4.03
CA LEU A 558 53.95 -27.47 3.65
C LEU A 558 54.65 -28.15 4.84
N GLU A 559 54.75 -27.50 6.00
CA GLU A 559 55.19 -28.11 7.25
C GLU A 559 54.38 -29.36 7.64
N TYR A 560 53.11 -29.44 7.22
CA TYR A 560 52.25 -30.60 7.47
C TYR A 560 52.39 -31.70 6.42
N LYS A 561 53.16 -31.50 5.33
CA LYS A 561 53.28 -32.43 4.19
C LYS A 561 53.54 -33.87 4.64
N SER A 562 54.49 -34.08 5.56
CA SER A 562 54.80 -35.41 6.10
C SER A 562 53.60 -36.10 6.75
N SER A 563 52.77 -35.37 7.50
CA SER A 563 51.58 -35.94 8.16
C SER A 563 50.51 -36.44 7.19
N PHE A 564 50.42 -35.83 6.00
CA PHE A 564 49.54 -36.29 4.92
C PHE A 564 50.17 -37.42 4.10
N GLU A 565 51.49 -37.35 3.84
CA GLU A 565 52.23 -38.39 3.12
C GLU A 565 52.29 -39.71 3.91
N ASP A 566 52.36 -39.65 5.24
CA ASP A 566 52.27 -40.81 6.14
C ASP A 566 50.92 -41.56 5.96
N LYS A 567 49.87 -40.82 5.59
CA LYS A 567 48.55 -41.35 5.23
C LYS A 567 48.42 -41.70 3.74
N HIS A 568 49.53 -41.69 2.99
CA HIS A 568 49.63 -41.96 1.56
C HIS A 568 48.82 -41.00 0.67
N VAL A 569 48.71 -39.74 1.09
CA VAL A 569 48.09 -38.68 0.28
C VAL A 569 49.19 -37.85 -0.36
N PRO A 570 49.23 -37.73 -1.70
CA PRO A 570 50.19 -36.84 -2.36
C PRO A 570 49.86 -35.39 -2.02
N VAL A 571 50.89 -34.58 -1.77
CA VAL A 571 50.77 -33.19 -1.35
C VAL A 571 51.61 -32.29 -2.24
N LEU A 572 50.92 -31.46 -3.00
CA LEU A 572 51.52 -30.53 -3.94
C LEU A 572 51.45 -29.07 -3.43
N PRO A 573 52.43 -28.21 -3.76
CA PRO A 573 52.36 -26.78 -3.48
C PRO A 573 51.26 -26.10 -4.30
N LEU A 574 50.34 -25.39 -3.65
CA LEU A 574 49.18 -24.77 -4.31
C LEU A 574 49.57 -23.73 -5.36
N GLU A 575 50.59 -22.92 -5.07
CA GLU A 575 50.98 -21.76 -5.88
C GLU A 575 51.49 -22.14 -7.27
N ASP A 576 52.02 -23.36 -7.44
CA ASP A 576 52.60 -23.81 -8.70
C ASP A 576 51.51 -24.19 -9.73
N TYR A 577 50.32 -24.56 -9.25
CA TYR A 577 49.23 -25.07 -10.09
C TYR A 577 47.93 -24.26 -10.05
N LEU A 578 47.76 -23.33 -9.12
CA LEU A 578 46.53 -22.52 -9.03
C LEU A 578 46.46 -21.47 -10.16
N ILE A 579 45.37 -21.48 -10.92
CA ILE A 579 45.05 -20.47 -11.94
C ILE A 579 44.14 -19.40 -11.34
N GLU A 580 42.96 -19.79 -10.84
CA GLU A 580 42.01 -18.88 -10.19
C GLU A 580 41.12 -19.64 -9.18
N LYS A 581 40.60 -18.94 -8.17
CA LYS A 581 39.63 -19.48 -7.22
C LYS A 581 38.23 -18.96 -7.55
N LEU A 582 37.25 -19.87 -7.62
CA LEU A 582 35.84 -19.58 -7.86
C LEU A 582 35.00 -20.14 -6.70
N GLY A 583 35.11 -19.48 -5.54
CA GLY A 583 34.41 -19.88 -4.31
C GLY A 583 34.83 -21.28 -3.85
N PRO A 584 33.93 -22.28 -3.85
CA PRO A 584 34.26 -23.65 -3.43
C PRO A 584 35.07 -24.44 -4.48
N LEU A 585 35.33 -23.86 -5.65
CA LEU A 585 36.10 -24.48 -6.72
C LEU A 585 37.43 -23.75 -6.94
N ALA A 586 38.46 -24.49 -7.28
CA ALA A 586 39.74 -23.97 -7.75
C ALA A 586 39.95 -24.42 -9.21
N ILE A 587 40.34 -23.47 -10.07
CA ILE A 587 40.80 -23.77 -11.41
C ILE A 587 42.30 -24.01 -11.32
N LEU A 588 42.72 -25.20 -11.73
CA LEU A 588 44.07 -25.70 -11.61
C LEU A 588 44.66 -25.97 -13.00
N LYS A 589 45.98 -25.91 -13.09
CA LYS A 589 46.75 -26.42 -14.22
C LYS A 589 46.57 -27.95 -14.34
N PRO A 590 46.36 -28.53 -15.53
CA PRO A 590 46.18 -29.98 -15.71
C PRO A 590 47.34 -30.81 -15.15
N GLU A 591 48.55 -30.25 -15.16
CA GLU A 591 49.78 -30.85 -14.64
C GLU A 591 49.66 -31.25 -13.16
N ALA A 592 48.81 -30.59 -12.39
CA ALA A 592 48.56 -30.91 -10.98
C ALA A 592 48.06 -32.36 -10.82
N TYR A 593 47.18 -32.81 -11.71
CA TYR A 593 46.63 -34.17 -11.66
C TYR A 593 47.68 -35.21 -12.06
N THR A 594 48.52 -34.91 -13.04
CA THR A 594 49.60 -35.80 -13.46
C THR A 594 50.67 -35.94 -12.37
N GLU A 595 51.05 -34.83 -11.73
CA GLU A 595 52.06 -34.84 -10.68
C GLU A 595 51.56 -35.48 -9.40
N ALA A 596 50.29 -35.25 -9.02
CA ALA A 596 49.68 -35.93 -7.88
C ALA A 596 49.63 -37.45 -8.09
N ALA A 597 49.34 -37.91 -9.32
CA ALA A 597 49.37 -39.33 -9.65
C ALA A 597 50.79 -39.92 -9.55
N LEU A 598 51.81 -39.20 -10.02
CA LEU A 598 53.21 -39.62 -9.92
C LEU A 598 53.70 -39.68 -8.46
N GLU A 599 53.41 -38.64 -7.66
CA GLU A 599 53.73 -38.64 -6.22
C GLU A 599 53.04 -39.81 -5.52
N LYS A 600 51.77 -40.08 -5.82
CA LYS A 600 51.02 -41.21 -5.25
C LYS A 600 51.68 -42.55 -5.54
N ILE A 601 52.08 -42.80 -6.78
CA ILE A 601 52.80 -44.03 -7.16
C ILE A 601 54.11 -44.14 -6.37
N SER A 602 54.86 -43.03 -6.23
CA SER A 602 56.13 -43.03 -5.50
C SER A 602 55.95 -43.34 -4.00
N LEU A 603 54.87 -42.86 -3.38
CA LEU A 603 54.51 -43.14 -1.99
C LEU A 603 54.11 -44.61 -1.81
N GLU A 604 53.34 -45.17 -2.74
CA GLU A 604 52.97 -46.59 -2.74
C GLU A 604 54.19 -47.50 -2.92
N GLU A 605 55.16 -47.12 -3.76
CA GLU A 605 56.42 -47.86 -3.91
C GLU A 605 57.30 -47.81 -2.66
N ARG A 606 57.38 -46.66 -1.98
CA ARG A 606 58.09 -46.53 -0.70
C ARG A 606 57.50 -47.48 0.34
N LYS A 607 56.18 -47.52 0.46
CA LYS A 607 55.46 -48.46 1.33
C LYS A 607 55.81 -49.91 1.02
N ARG A 608 55.71 -50.32 -0.24
CA ARG A 608 56.07 -51.70 -0.66
C ARG A 608 57.51 -52.07 -0.33
N ARG A 609 58.45 -51.11 -0.37
CA ARG A 609 59.85 -51.32 0.02
C ARG A 609 60.02 -51.42 1.54
N GLU A 610 59.28 -50.63 2.30
CA GLU A 610 59.28 -50.67 3.77
C GLU A 610 58.65 -51.95 4.31
N GLU A 611 57.51 -52.37 3.77
CA GLU A 611 56.87 -53.64 4.09
C GLU A 611 57.80 -54.83 3.76
N LYS A 612 58.48 -54.81 2.61
CA LYS A 612 59.50 -55.84 2.28
C LYS A 612 60.71 -55.83 3.22
N LYS A 613 61.13 -54.66 3.73
CA LYS A 613 62.19 -54.56 4.74
C LYS A 613 61.75 -55.07 6.12
N PHE A 614 60.49 -54.84 6.49
CA PHE A 614 59.91 -55.32 7.74
C PHE A 614 59.73 -56.84 7.74
N LEU A 615 59.22 -57.43 6.64
CA LEU A 615 59.16 -58.89 6.49
C LEU A 615 60.56 -59.52 6.61
N SER A 616 61.59 -58.93 5.99
CA SER A 616 62.94 -59.50 6.02
C SER A 616 63.58 -59.57 7.42
N LYS A 617 63.38 -58.60 8.31
CA LYS A 617 64.14 -58.53 9.57
C LYS A 617 63.50 -59.35 10.69
N ASP A 618 62.18 -59.32 10.79
CA ASP A 618 61.43 -60.06 11.83
C ASP A 618 61.26 -61.54 11.47
N GLU A 619 61.14 -61.90 10.18
CA GLU A 619 61.19 -63.30 9.74
C GLU A 619 62.59 -63.89 9.89
N LEU A 620 63.66 -63.13 9.61
CA LEU A 620 65.04 -63.58 9.90
C LEU A 620 65.28 -63.77 11.39
N LEU A 621 64.78 -62.88 12.26
CA LEU A 621 64.88 -63.02 13.71
C LEU A 621 64.10 -64.24 14.22
N LYS A 622 62.87 -64.45 13.75
CA LYS A 622 62.09 -65.66 14.07
C LYS A 622 62.77 -66.94 13.57
N MET A 623 63.31 -66.94 12.36
CA MET A 623 64.07 -68.08 11.83
C MET A 623 65.36 -68.33 12.63
N PHE A 624 66.05 -67.28 13.10
CA PHE A 624 67.23 -67.43 13.98
C PHE A 624 66.86 -67.95 15.37
N GLU A 625 65.72 -67.53 15.92
CA GLU A 625 65.19 -68.02 17.20
C GLU A 625 64.71 -69.47 17.09
N GLU A 626 64.03 -69.83 16.01
CA GLU A 626 63.63 -71.21 15.70
C GLU A 626 64.85 -72.11 15.47
N TYR A 627 65.87 -71.64 14.74
CA TYR A 627 67.14 -72.37 14.57
C TYR A 627 67.88 -72.55 15.90
N ARG A 628 67.92 -71.51 16.76
CA ARG A 628 68.49 -71.61 18.12
C ARG A 628 67.71 -72.61 18.99
N MET A 629 66.38 -72.62 18.92
CA MET A 629 65.55 -73.58 19.64
C MET A 629 65.72 -75.01 19.13
N GLN A 630 65.86 -75.21 17.81
CA GLN A 630 66.18 -76.52 17.23
C GLN A 630 67.56 -77.01 17.67
N ARG A 631 68.60 -76.16 17.61
CA ARG A 631 69.95 -76.54 18.07
C ARG A 631 69.99 -76.82 19.58
N ALA A 632 69.25 -76.07 20.38
CA ALA A 632 69.15 -76.32 21.81
C ALA A 632 68.44 -77.65 22.12
N ARG A 633 67.42 -78.02 21.32
CA ARG A 633 66.77 -79.34 21.39
C ARG A 633 67.71 -80.47 20.97
N GLU A 634 68.55 -80.28 19.97
CA GLU A 634 69.56 -81.28 19.56
C GLU A 634 70.71 -81.44 20.57
N LEU A 635 71.10 -80.36 21.27
CA LEU A 635 72.21 -80.38 22.24
C LEU A 635 71.79 -80.78 23.66
N PHE A 636 70.51 -80.62 24.03
CA PHE A 636 70.01 -80.85 25.40
C PHE A 636 68.78 -81.78 25.46
N GLY A 637 68.49 -82.51 24.39
CA GLY A 637 67.33 -83.40 24.30
C GLY A 637 67.69 -84.87 24.08
N GLU A 638 68.26 -85.52 25.09
CA GLU A 638 68.13 -86.97 25.30
C GLU A 638 67.82 -87.22 26.78
N THR A 639 66.55 -87.49 27.05
CA THR A 639 66.10 -88.53 28.00
C THR A 639 64.86 -89.19 27.42
#